data_AF-G7SI82-F1
#
_entry.id   AF-G7SI82-F1
#
_cell.length_a   1.000
_cell.length_b   1.000
_cell.length_c   1.000
_cell.angle_alpha   90.00
_cell.angle_beta   90.00
_cell.angle_gamma   90.00
#
_symmetry.space_group_name_H-M   'P 1'
#
loop_
_entity.id
_entity.type
_entity.pdbx_description
1 polymer ?
#
loop_
_entity_poly.entity_id
_entity_poly.type
_entity_poly.pdbx_seq_one_letter_code
_entity_poly.pdbx_strand_id
1 'polypeptide(L)'
;MKKKTTLFALTGIILSCHLFLAGCQKTENTTINQQDVQSSNISKVDENTIVVSKIKSNGYMRLYGEESYFFEGPIPYAAHFLKDTLPDSDYKLNKEDIQYQLEKGYIIKVNEQYFYYPKDKDANVISISEAKKLTKNQKKPTSQAKKGVAGVDYPTDDGFLFENEGQILSKTDEGLVLEHNGHSHFIFYKDLKESKWSYLVPKEYIENSQSSSHSNAKQAKLSQTFDDGYVFDPKDIVAEDANGYTVRHGDHYHYIWKSSLQYGQGNTGETIGKKGQITVLDNHSLHTPTTRNNFVPLKSTTEKGHTSTQSNSKKAFPGIDYPTSDGFLFDGSGVQGQTALGLLIGHGTHTHLLPYSHLIGSPWESYIPTQYLETARAEYHSSTSTQVDVEIPLSPQEGGKPNSSVEEEREAKKSYLAENMHVSKEKIKVIETDAGPAFVYPHGDHSHTILIEKVEVGKPIEDPHGDPHAHDKIGMATLKQLGFDDEIIEDILHATADTPFPSNETDSEKMREWLKTVKYLNIGQRKDPLKRAGLDLMPNVEVLGIGFTPIDDVKPILQFKKLKQLWMTSTGVKDYQFLKEIPTLEGIDLSQNGVSDLGFLEEFPNLKVVSAAGNDIEDITILAKLKALESLNLDHNKVTDLSPLADLSQLTAVSLDNNRITDLSALQNKKKLTRLYISLNPQLDISTLKTENLEELTANESNVKDLQFVKNNPNLTSLTLKNNKITELQGIEENEKLVNLDVEGNQIKTLEIEGKQESVVRLNVADNQLKNLEGVNDYKALEDLNASKNDIETLAITEPNKTLKTIDVSENHIPKEELNLNDQKIPSAIAEHFPAVEGGSIENNQPKEVDKEAKESE
;
A
#
# COMPACT_ATOMS: atom_id res chain seq x y z
N MET A 1 -5.28 -5.48 56.76
CA MET A 1 -5.44 -6.96 56.87
C MET A 1 -6.60 -7.41 55.99
N LYS A 2 -6.69 -8.69 55.59
CA LYS A 2 -7.82 -9.24 54.79
C LYS A 2 -9.07 -9.52 55.65
N LYS A 3 -10.27 -9.33 55.06
CA LYS A 3 -11.49 -10.20 55.07
C LYS A 3 -12.69 -9.37 54.57
N LYS A 4 -13.59 -9.79 53.66
CA LYS A 4 -13.90 -11.08 52.97
C LYS A 4 -14.60 -12.18 53.79
N THR A 5 -15.92 -12.31 53.56
CA THR A 5 -16.77 -13.53 53.66
C THR A 5 -18.05 -13.30 52.81
N THR A 6 -18.65 -14.17 51.95
CA THR A 6 -18.58 -15.64 51.70
C THR A 6 -19.49 -16.45 52.65
N LEU A 7 -20.50 -17.26 52.25
CA LEU A 7 -21.05 -17.71 50.94
C LEU A 7 -22.56 -18.12 51.08
N PHE A 8 -23.07 -19.05 50.23
CA PHE A 8 -24.29 -19.92 50.32
C PHE A 8 -25.59 -19.43 49.64
N ALA A 9 -26.44 -20.24 48.98
CA ALA A 9 -26.37 -21.62 48.37
C ALA A 9 -27.69 -21.88 47.54
N LEU A 10 -28.04 -23.03 46.89
CA LEU A 10 -27.46 -24.36 46.58
C LEU A 10 -28.26 -25.00 45.39
N THR A 11 -27.81 -26.17 44.86
CA THR A 11 -28.53 -27.14 43.97
C THR A 11 -28.83 -26.71 42.51
N GLY A 12 -28.94 -27.61 41.52
CA GLY A 12 -28.66 -29.07 41.47
C GLY A 12 -29.02 -29.70 40.10
N ILE A 13 -28.22 -30.66 39.59
CA ILE A 13 -28.30 -31.25 38.23
C ILE A 13 -28.30 -32.79 38.30
N ILE A 14 -28.91 -33.50 37.33
CA ILE A 14 -28.55 -34.83 36.73
C ILE A 14 -29.73 -35.33 35.84
N LEU A 15 -29.61 -35.61 34.52
CA LEU A 15 -29.05 -36.79 33.80
C LEU A 15 -29.93 -38.08 33.99
N SER A 16 -30.11 -39.03 33.05
CA SER A 16 -29.34 -39.44 31.84
C SER A 16 -30.14 -40.38 30.87
N CYS A 17 -29.61 -40.63 29.65
CA CYS A 17 -29.71 -41.90 28.85
C CYS A 17 -31.10 -42.32 28.27
N HIS A 18 -31.29 -43.18 27.24
CA HIS A 18 -30.50 -44.06 26.33
C HIS A 18 -31.40 -44.43 25.08
N LEU A 19 -31.01 -45.07 23.96
CA LEU A 19 -29.74 -45.26 23.20
C LEU A 19 -29.97 -46.08 21.88
N PHE A 20 -29.67 -45.51 20.70
CA PHE A 20 -29.32 -46.16 19.40
C PHE A 20 -30.29 -47.03 18.54
N LEU A 21 -29.94 -47.07 17.24
CA LEU A 21 -30.17 -48.08 16.17
C LEU A 21 -31.45 -48.09 15.28
N ALA A 22 -31.25 -47.56 14.06
CA ALA A 22 -31.49 -48.17 12.74
C ALA A 22 -32.82 -48.89 12.37
N GLY A 23 -33.43 -48.45 11.26
CA GLY A 23 -34.44 -49.21 10.52
C GLY A 23 -34.84 -48.50 9.21
N CYS A 24 -34.67 -49.16 8.06
CA CYS A 24 -35.04 -48.63 6.74
C CYS A 24 -36.28 -49.34 6.20
N GLN A 25 -37.30 -48.61 5.76
CA GLN A 25 -38.20 -49.05 4.68
C GLN A 25 -38.99 -47.90 4.06
N LYS A 26 -39.58 -48.16 2.88
CA LYS A 26 -40.18 -47.18 1.96
C LYS A 26 -41.60 -47.59 1.54
N THR A 27 -42.43 -46.58 1.30
CA THR A 27 -43.53 -46.52 0.31
C THR A 27 -44.57 -47.64 0.20
N GLU A 28 -45.84 -47.25 0.42
CA GLU A 28 -47.00 -47.55 -0.45
C GLU A 28 -48.01 -46.37 -0.33
N ASN A 29 -49.01 -46.18 -1.20
CA ASN A 29 -48.98 -46.05 -2.66
C ASN A 29 -50.33 -45.43 -3.15
N THR A 30 -50.30 -44.39 -4.01
CA THR A 30 -51.41 -44.01 -4.95
C THR A 30 -52.79 -43.56 -4.35
N THR A 31 -53.75 -42.84 -4.98
CA THR A 31 -54.00 -42.37 -6.38
C THR A 31 -55.00 -41.17 -6.45
N ILE A 32 -55.02 -40.43 -7.59
CA ILE A 32 -56.09 -39.57 -8.21
C ILE A 32 -56.35 -38.14 -7.68
N ASN A 33 -56.14 -37.18 -8.62
CA ASN A 33 -56.87 -35.95 -9.01
C ASN A 33 -58.22 -35.55 -8.33
N GLN A 34 -58.79 -34.34 -8.50
CA GLN A 34 -58.39 -32.95 -8.84
C GLN A 34 -59.72 -32.14 -8.92
N GLN A 35 -59.68 -30.79 -8.94
CA GLN A 35 -60.85 -29.87 -8.88
C GLN A 35 -61.53 -29.77 -7.49
N ASP A 36 -61.90 -28.59 -6.98
CA ASP A 36 -61.56 -27.21 -7.35
C ASP A 36 -61.61 -26.30 -6.11
N VAL A 37 -60.52 -25.60 -5.79
CA VAL A 37 -60.50 -24.39 -4.93
C VAL A 37 -59.46 -23.43 -5.52
N GLN A 38 -59.79 -22.13 -5.57
CA GLN A 38 -59.00 -21.13 -6.29
C GLN A 38 -57.86 -20.50 -5.45
N SER A 39 -56.89 -19.96 -6.19
CA SER A 39 -56.10 -18.76 -5.82
C SER A 39 -55.34 -18.73 -4.49
N SER A 40 -54.11 -19.25 -4.49
CA SER A 40 -52.93 -18.48 -4.08
C SER A 40 -51.66 -19.07 -4.72
N ASN A 41 -50.58 -18.29 -4.80
CA ASN A 41 -49.28 -18.64 -5.38
C ASN A 41 -49.22 -18.88 -6.90
N ILE A 42 -49.61 -17.86 -7.67
CA ILE A 42 -48.82 -17.51 -8.87
C ILE A 42 -47.54 -16.85 -8.34
N SER A 43 -46.41 -17.56 -8.36
CA SER A 43 -45.10 -16.93 -8.19
C SER A 43 -44.90 -15.88 -9.28
N LYS A 44 -44.32 -14.72 -8.94
CA LYS A 44 -44.05 -13.67 -9.93
C LYS A 44 -43.26 -14.27 -11.09
N VAL A 45 -43.77 -14.10 -12.30
CA VAL A 45 -43.10 -14.58 -13.52
C VAL A 45 -41.88 -13.70 -13.76
N ASP A 46 -40.70 -14.31 -13.81
CA ASP A 46 -39.51 -13.63 -14.29
C ASP A 46 -39.57 -13.53 -15.82
N GLU A 47 -39.78 -12.31 -16.31
CA GLU A 47 -39.87 -12.01 -17.75
C GLU A 47 -38.58 -12.38 -18.52
N ASN A 48 -37.43 -12.51 -17.84
CA ASN A 48 -36.15 -12.85 -18.45
C ASN A 48 -35.86 -14.36 -18.57
N THR A 49 -36.68 -15.25 -17.99
CA THR A 49 -36.44 -16.72 -17.94
C THR A 49 -35.87 -17.31 -19.25
N ILE A 50 -34.61 -17.78 -19.25
CA ILE A 50 -33.91 -18.23 -20.46
C ILE A 50 -34.02 -19.76 -20.62
N VAL A 51 -34.52 -20.22 -21.78
CA VAL A 51 -34.59 -21.66 -22.10
C VAL A 51 -33.76 -22.00 -23.33
N VAL A 52 -32.77 -22.86 -23.14
CA VAL A 52 -31.87 -23.38 -24.18
C VAL A 52 -32.45 -24.67 -24.78
N SER A 53 -32.63 -24.64 -26.10
CA SER A 53 -33.18 -25.74 -26.91
C SER A 53 -32.13 -26.53 -27.68
N LYS A 54 -30.93 -25.96 -27.90
CA LYS A 54 -29.75 -26.63 -28.47
C LYS A 54 -28.49 -25.82 -28.17
N ILE A 55 -27.35 -26.48 -28.07
CA ILE A 55 -26.02 -25.87 -27.88
C ILE A 55 -25.18 -26.07 -29.15
N LYS A 56 -24.24 -25.17 -29.42
CA LYS A 56 -23.24 -25.21 -30.51
C LYS A 56 -21.88 -24.75 -29.98
N SER A 57 -20.84 -24.90 -30.80
CA SER A 57 -19.47 -24.47 -30.47
C SER A 57 -19.31 -22.95 -30.28
N ASN A 58 -20.08 -22.12 -30.99
CA ASN A 58 -20.04 -20.65 -30.90
C ASN A 58 -21.29 -20.02 -30.26
N GLY A 59 -22.20 -20.81 -29.67
CA GLY A 59 -23.44 -20.25 -29.14
C GLY A 59 -24.54 -21.26 -28.84
N TYR A 60 -25.78 -20.78 -28.70
CA TYR A 60 -26.93 -21.58 -28.31
C TYR A 60 -28.23 -21.15 -28.99
N MET A 61 -29.25 -22.02 -28.93
CA MET A 61 -30.58 -21.77 -29.48
C MET A 61 -31.58 -21.49 -28.35
N ARG A 62 -31.99 -20.24 -28.14
CA ARG A 62 -33.00 -19.86 -27.14
C ARG A 62 -34.41 -20.02 -27.71
N LEU A 63 -35.32 -20.64 -26.94
CA LEU A 63 -36.73 -20.82 -27.30
C LEU A 63 -37.56 -19.56 -26.98
N TYR A 64 -38.48 -19.19 -27.87
CA TYR A 64 -39.46 -18.12 -27.75
C TYR A 64 -40.84 -18.63 -28.22
N GLY A 65 -41.56 -19.30 -27.31
CA GLY A 65 -42.80 -20.00 -27.62
C GLY A 65 -42.53 -21.22 -28.51
N GLU A 66 -43.03 -21.19 -29.75
CA GLU A 66 -42.89 -22.29 -30.72
C GLU A 66 -41.60 -22.23 -31.56
N GLU A 67 -40.84 -21.12 -31.50
CA GLU A 67 -39.69 -20.85 -32.37
C GLU A 67 -38.39 -20.72 -31.56
N SER A 68 -37.27 -21.20 -32.11
CA SER A 68 -35.93 -21.05 -31.51
C SER A 68 -35.04 -20.14 -32.34
N TYR A 69 -34.34 -19.23 -31.68
CA TYR A 69 -33.40 -18.27 -32.29
C TYR A 69 -31.98 -18.53 -31.83
N PHE A 70 -30.99 -18.29 -32.70
CA PHE A 70 -29.58 -18.45 -32.35
C PHE A 70 -29.03 -17.20 -31.65
N PHE A 71 -28.25 -17.43 -30.60
CA PHE A 71 -27.46 -16.44 -29.88
C PHE A 71 -26.00 -16.90 -29.89
N GLU A 72 -25.10 -16.01 -30.29
CA GLU A 72 -23.66 -16.22 -30.23
C GLU A 72 -23.15 -15.96 -28.80
N GLY A 73 -22.05 -16.60 -28.40
CA GLY A 73 -21.46 -16.45 -27.07
C GLY A 73 -21.92 -17.50 -26.02
N PRO A 74 -21.49 -17.35 -24.75
CA PRO A 74 -21.70 -18.34 -23.70
C PRO A 74 -23.17 -18.43 -23.25
N ILE A 75 -23.53 -19.56 -22.63
CA ILE A 75 -24.88 -19.76 -22.09
C ILE A 75 -25.03 -19.04 -20.75
N PRO A 76 -26.09 -18.23 -20.54
CA PRO A 76 -26.33 -17.50 -19.30
C PRO A 76 -26.41 -18.40 -18.06
N TYR A 77 -25.84 -17.93 -16.95
CA TYR A 77 -25.56 -18.72 -15.74
C TYR A 77 -26.77 -19.48 -15.15
N ALA A 78 -27.96 -18.86 -15.17
CA ALA A 78 -29.21 -19.39 -14.61
C ALA A 78 -30.16 -19.97 -15.68
N ALA A 79 -29.64 -20.39 -16.85
CA ALA A 79 -30.46 -20.94 -17.92
C ALA A 79 -31.16 -22.27 -17.54
N HIS A 80 -32.32 -22.49 -18.17
CA HIS A 80 -33.03 -23.77 -18.22
C HIS A 80 -32.75 -24.50 -19.53
N PHE A 81 -32.87 -25.83 -19.51
CA PHE A 81 -32.43 -26.69 -20.60
C PHE A 81 -33.53 -27.65 -21.05
N LEU A 82 -33.64 -27.89 -22.36
CA LEU A 82 -34.42 -29.03 -22.86
C LEU A 82 -33.62 -30.33 -22.69
N LYS A 83 -34.33 -31.45 -22.55
CA LYS A 83 -33.72 -32.79 -22.45
C LYS A 83 -32.78 -33.10 -23.62
N ASP A 84 -33.08 -32.58 -24.81
CA ASP A 84 -32.31 -32.76 -26.05
C ASP A 84 -30.96 -31.99 -26.07
N THR A 85 -30.61 -31.32 -24.96
CA THR A 85 -29.30 -30.66 -24.75
C THR A 85 -28.39 -31.40 -23.76
N LEU A 86 -28.87 -32.52 -23.20
CA LEU A 86 -28.08 -33.42 -22.36
C LEU A 86 -27.19 -34.34 -23.21
N PRO A 87 -26.06 -34.85 -22.68
CA PRO A 87 -25.31 -35.91 -23.35
C PRO A 87 -26.08 -37.24 -23.33
N ASP A 88 -25.53 -38.27 -24.00
CA ASP A 88 -26.06 -39.63 -23.94
C ASP A 88 -26.19 -40.13 -22.49
N SER A 89 -27.24 -40.91 -22.22
CA SER A 89 -27.71 -41.20 -20.85
C SER A 89 -26.78 -42.07 -20.00
N ASP A 90 -25.72 -42.62 -20.58
CA ASP A 90 -24.66 -43.40 -19.95
C ASP A 90 -23.32 -42.62 -19.80
N TYR A 91 -23.23 -41.40 -20.36
CA TYR A 91 -22.09 -40.50 -20.16
C TYR A 91 -21.90 -40.16 -18.68
N LYS A 92 -20.64 -40.12 -18.24
CA LYS A 92 -20.23 -39.76 -16.89
C LYS A 92 -19.26 -38.59 -16.98
N LEU A 93 -19.47 -37.57 -16.15
CA LEU A 93 -18.68 -36.34 -16.15
C LEU A 93 -17.18 -36.61 -15.99
N ASN A 94 -16.42 -36.45 -17.07
CA ASN A 94 -14.99 -36.19 -16.99
C ASN A 94 -14.78 -34.71 -16.63
N LYS A 95 -13.70 -34.38 -15.91
CA LYS A 95 -13.35 -32.99 -15.56
C LYS A 95 -12.79 -32.22 -16.74
N GLU A 96 -12.05 -32.88 -17.63
CA GLU A 96 -11.39 -32.25 -18.78
C GLU A 96 -12.40 -31.81 -19.86
N ASP A 97 -13.56 -32.47 -19.91
CA ASP A 97 -14.67 -32.14 -20.81
C ASP A 97 -15.38 -30.83 -20.40
N ILE A 98 -15.21 -30.36 -19.15
CA ILE A 98 -15.88 -29.15 -18.61
C ILE A 98 -15.34 -27.89 -19.30
N GLN A 99 -16.23 -27.13 -19.92
CA GLN A 99 -15.91 -25.86 -20.58
C GLN A 99 -16.14 -24.67 -19.64
N TYR A 100 -17.25 -24.67 -18.90
CA TYR A 100 -17.55 -23.69 -17.84
C TYR A 100 -18.71 -24.17 -16.93
N GLN A 101 -18.82 -23.55 -15.74
CA GLN A 101 -19.86 -23.86 -14.76
C GLN A 101 -21.10 -22.96 -14.95
N LEU A 102 -22.27 -23.53 -14.65
CA LEU A 102 -23.56 -22.83 -14.53
C LEU A 102 -24.12 -23.02 -13.10
N GLU A 103 -25.21 -22.33 -12.78
CA GLU A 103 -25.87 -22.37 -11.47
C GLU A 103 -26.04 -23.82 -10.96
N LYS A 104 -26.79 -24.64 -11.71
CA LYS A 104 -27.13 -26.03 -11.33
C LYS A 104 -26.46 -27.10 -12.20
N GLY A 105 -25.43 -26.76 -12.97
CA GLY A 105 -24.77 -27.69 -13.90
C GLY A 105 -23.44 -27.18 -14.48
N TYR A 106 -23.00 -27.80 -15.57
CA TYR A 106 -21.82 -27.48 -16.34
C TYR A 106 -22.16 -27.48 -17.84
N ILE A 107 -21.45 -26.69 -18.64
CA ILE A 107 -21.34 -26.93 -20.08
C ILE A 107 -20.12 -27.80 -20.31
N ILE A 108 -20.32 -28.90 -21.04
CA ILE A 108 -19.29 -29.89 -21.35
C ILE A 108 -19.14 -30.03 -22.87
N LYS A 109 -17.95 -30.47 -23.31
CA LYS A 109 -17.64 -30.78 -24.72
C LYS A 109 -17.22 -32.23 -24.86
N VAL A 110 -18.02 -33.02 -25.58
CA VAL A 110 -17.82 -34.45 -25.79
C VAL A 110 -17.91 -34.74 -27.29
N ASN A 111 -16.89 -35.37 -27.87
CA ASN A 111 -16.82 -35.68 -29.32
C ASN A 111 -17.13 -34.46 -30.21
N GLU A 112 -16.50 -33.31 -29.90
CA GLU A 112 -16.71 -31.99 -30.52
C GLU A 112 -18.11 -31.37 -30.38
N GLN A 113 -19.08 -32.10 -29.81
CA GLN A 113 -20.42 -31.59 -29.51
C GLN A 113 -20.49 -31.05 -28.08
N TYR A 114 -21.41 -30.11 -27.85
CA TYR A 114 -21.53 -29.38 -26.60
C TYR A 114 -22.87 -29.73 -25.92
N PHE A 115 -22.81 -30.04 -24.63
CA PHE A 115 -23.97 -30.50 -23.85
C PHE A 115 -24.05 -29.81 -22.49
N TYR A 116 -25.23 -29.83 -21.89
CA TYR A 116 -25.45 -29.47 -20.50
C TYR A 116 -25.36 -30.72 -19.62
N TYR A 117 -24.57 -30.66 -18.54
CA TYR A 117 -24.50 -31.70 -17.52
C TYR A 117 -24.99 -31.14 -16.18
N PRO A 118 -26.16 -31.54 -15.66
CA PRO A 118 -26.67 -31.04 -14.39
C PRO A 118 -25.92 -31.64 -13.20
N LYS A 119 -25.74 -30.86 -12.12
CA LYS A 119 -25.08 -31.29 -10.87
C LYS A 119 -25.92 -32.31 -10.12
N ASP A 120 -27.22 -32.06 -10.03
CA ASP A 120 -28.24 -32.94 -9.45
C ASP A 120 -29.16 -33.50 -10.54
N LYS A 121 -29.88 -34.58 -10.23
CA LYS A 121 -30.77 -35.24 -11.21
C LYS A 121 -31.78 -34.25 -11.81
N ASP A 122 -31.75 -34.12 -13.14
CA ASP A 122 -32.64 -33.29 -13.96
C ASP A 122 -32.65 -31.78 -13.57
N ALA A 123 -31.61 -31.28 -12.87
CA ALA A 123 -31.57 -29.89 -12.39
C ALA A 123 -31.60 -28.86 -13.54
N ASN A 124 -32.46 -27.83 -13.43
CA ASN A 124 -32.79 -26.87 -14.49
C ASN A 124 -33.25 -27.48 -15.84
N VAL A 125 -33.43 -28.80 -15.96
CA VAL A 125 -33.98 -29.45 -17.16
C VAL A 125 -35.50 -29.37 -17.13
N ILE A 126 -36.12 -28.87 -18.20
CA ILE A 126 -37.58 -28.65 -18.29
C ILE A 126 -38.18 -29.31 -19.52
N SER A 127 -39.50 -29.55 -19.47
CA SER A 127 -40.22 -30.16 -20.59
C SER A 127 -40.49 -29.17 -21.72
N ILE A 128 -40.52 -29.63 -22.98
CA ILE A 128 -40.81 -28.76 -24.13
C ILE A 128 -42.18 -28.06 -24.02
N SER A 129 -43.18 -28.71 -23.43
CA SER A 129 -44.53 -28.16 -23.19
C SER A 129 -44.60 -27.12 -22.06
N GLU A 130 -43.58 -27.05 -21.22
CA GLU A 130 -43.39 -26.08 -20.13
C GLU A 130 -42.54 -24.92 -20.61
N ALA A 131 -41.41 -25.20 -21.27
CA ALA A 131 -40.60 -24.24 -22.00
C ALA A 131 -41.44 -23.36 -22.94
N LYS A 132 -42.35 -23.98 -23.71
CA LYS A 132 -43.31 -23.30 -24.60
C LYS A 132 -44.31 -22.40 -23.87
N LYS A 133 -44.63 -22.68 -22.60
CA LYS A 133 -45.51 -21.81 -21.77
C LYS A 133 -44.72 -20.64 -21.19
N LEU A 134 -43.57 -20.91 -20.57
CA LEU A 134 -42.70 -19.91 -19.95
C LEU A 134 -42.25 -18.83 -20.94
N THR A 135 -41.89 -19.26 -22.16
CA THR A 135 -41.35 -18.35 -23.19
C THR A 135 -42.41 -17.74 -24.12
N LYS A 136 -43.70 -18.10 -23.98
CA LYS A 136 -44.78 -17.74 -24.91
C LYS A 136 -44.96 -16.22 -25.10
N ASN A 137 -44.81 -15.47 -24.01
CA ASN A 137 -45.06 -14.03 -23.97
C ASN A 137 -43.78 -13.19 -24.05
N GLN A 138 -42.61 -13.83 -24.15
CA GLN A 138 -41.34 -13.10 -24.28
C GLN A 138 -41.27 -12.40 -25.63
N LYS A 139 -40.72 -11.18 -25.66
CA LYS A 139 -40.48 -10.45 -26.91
C LYS A 139 -39.50 -11.25 -27.77
N LYS A 140 -39.98 -11.80 -28.88
CA LYS A 140 -39.14 -12.41 -29.92
C LYS A 140 -38.04 -11.42 -30.33
N PRO A 141 -36.80 -11.87 -30.56
CA PRO A 141 -35.72 -10.97 -30.94
C PRO A 141 -36.02 -10.33 -32.30
N THR A 142 -36.09 -8.99 -32.32
CA THR A 142 -36.03 -8.19 -33.54
C THR A 142 -34.67 -8.39 -34.22
N SER A 143 -34.60 -8.21 -35.55
CA SER A 143 -33.42 -8.53 -36.36
C SER A 143 -32.27 -7.52 -36.25
N GLN A 144 -31.92 -7.14 -35.02
CA GLN A 144 -30.59 -6.70 -34.63
C GLN A 144 -30.12 -7.74 -33.61
N ALA A 145 -29.08 -8.50 -33.93
CA ALA A 145 -28.42 -9.29 -32.91
C ALA A 145 -27.97 -8.34 -31.78
N LYS A 146 -28.05 -8.79 -30.51
CA LYS A 146 -27.33 -8.09 -29.45
C LYS A 146 -25.87 -8.01 -29.90
N LYS A 147 -25.36 -6.79 -30.10
CA LYS A 147 -23.92 -6.59 -30.25
C LYS A 147 -23.31 -7.09 -28.94
N GLY A 148 -22.38 -8.04 -29.00
CA GLY A 148 -21.69 -8.52 -27.81
C GLY A 148 -21.00 -7.37 -27.08
N VAL A 149 -20.75 -7.54 -25.79
CA VAL A 149 -20.03 -6.54 -25.00
C VAL A 149 -18.53 -6.76 -25.20
N ALA A 150 -17.85 -5.73 -25.70
CA ALA A 150 -16.40 -5.71 -25.82
C ALA A 150 -15.74 -5.84 -24.44
N GLY A 151 -14.68 -6.63 -24.34
CA GLY A 151 -14.06 -7.01 -23.06
C GLY A 151 -14.83 -8.10 -22.28
N VAL A 152 -16.00 -8.56 -22.76
CA VAL A 152 -16.82 -9.59 -22.07
C VAL A 152 -17.10 -10.79 -22.96
N ASP A 153 -17.63 -10.56 -24.15
CA ASP A 153 -18.03 -11.59 -25.13
C ASP A 153 -16.99 -11.75 -26.25
N TYR A 154 -16.27 -10.67 -26.57
CA TYR A 154 -15.17 -10.63 -27.54
C TYR A 154 -14.14 -9.56 -27.12
N PRO A 155 -12.86 -9.63 -27.56
CA PRO A 155 -11.84 -8.66 -27.17
C PRO A 155 -12.13 -7.23 -27.64
N THR A 156 -11.79 -6.24 -26.82
CA THR A 156 -11.79 -4.80 -27.18
C THR A 156 -10.84 -4.47 -28.33
N ASP A 157 -10.81 -3.20 -28.75
CA ASP A 157 -9.80 -2.71 -29.72
C ASP A 157 -8.37 -2.59 -29.14
N ASP A 158 -8.18 -2.49 -27.81
CA ASP A 158 -6.86 -2.72 -27.15
C ASP A 158 -6.55 -4.20 -26.87
N GLY A 159 -7.45 -5.13 -27.21
CA GLY A 159 -7.27 -6.57 -27.07
C GLY A 159 -7.66 -7.15 -25.71
N PHE A 160 -8.11 -6.33 -24.75
CA PHE A 160 -8.62 -6.78 -23.46
C PHE A 160 -9.81 -7.74 -23.61
N LEU A 161 -9.76 -8.83 -22.85
CA LEU A 161 -10.90 -9.71 -22.62
C LEU A 161 -10.91 -10.12 -21.15
N PHE A 162 -12.10 -10.13 -20.54
CA PHE A 162 -12.31 -10.68 -19.22
C PHE A 162 -12.33 -12.21 -19.31
N GLU A 163 -11.19 -12.82 -18.97
CA GLU A 163 -10.92 -14.26 -19.04
C GLU A 163 -11.06 -14.96 -17.68
N ASN A 164 -10.65 -14.32 -16.58
CA ASN A 164 -10.70 -14.91 -15.24
C ASN A 164 -10.81 -13.87 -14.10
N GLU A 165 -11.37 -14.26 -12.95
CA GLU A 165 -11.58 -13.37 -11.79
C GLU A 165 -10.29 -12.77 -11.20
N GLY A 166 -9.12 -13.34 -11.47
CA GLY A 166 -7.83 -12.78 -11.05
C GLY A 166 -7.48 -11.45 -11.71
N GLN A 167 -8.18 -11.08 -12.79
CA GLN A 167 -8.09 -9.74 -13.38
C GLN A 167 -8.83 -8.66 -12.57
N ILE A 168 -9.71 -9.01 -11.63
CA ILE A 168 -10.52 -8.00 -10.91
C ILE A 168 -9.66 -7.28 -9.86
N LEU A 169 -9.34 -6.01 -10.11
CA LEU A 169 -8.65 -5.13 -9.16
C LEU A 169 -9.58 -4.66 -8.05
N SER A 170 -10.82 -4.28 -8.39
CA SER A 170 -11.81 -3.83 -7.41
C SER A 170 -13.25 -4.02 -7.91
N LYS A 171 -14.20 -3.83 -7.00
CA LYS A 171 -15.64 -3.87 -7.27
C LYS A 171 -16.25 -2.57 -6.74
N THR A 172 -16.95 -1.84 -7.60
CA THR A 172 -17.66 -0.59 -7.23
C THR A 172 -19.16 -0.86 -7.13
N ASP A 173 -19.96 0.17 -6.86
CA ASP A 173 -21.42 0.05 -6.85
C ASP A 173 -22.02 -0.15 -8.27
N GLU A 174 -21.29 0.22 -9.33
CA GLU A 174 -21.79 0.17 -10.71
C GLU A 174 -21.12 -0.90 -11.60
N GLY A 175 -19.95 -1.42 -11.23
CA GLY A 175 -19.21 -2.40 -12.04
C GLY A 175 -17.93 -2.95 -11.40
N LEU A 176 -17.13 -3.59 -12.24
CA LEU A 176 -15.82 -4.16 -11.92
C LEU A 176 -14.71 -3.29 -12.52
N VAL A 177 -13.64 -3.07 -11.76
CA VAL A 177 -12.36 -2.55 -12.27
C VAL A 177 -11.44 -3.75 -12.53
N LEU A 178 -10.81 -3.83 -13.69
CA LEU A 178 -10.00 -4.99 -14.09
C LEU A 178 -8.64 -4.59 -14.65
N GLU A 179 -7.61 -5.39 -14.37
CA GLU A 179 -6.25 -5.23 -14.87
C GLU A 179 -6.10 -5.73 -16.32
N HIS A 180 -5.36 -4.96 -17.12
CA HIS A 180 -4.85 -5.37 -18.43
C HIS A 180 -3.55 -4.63 -18.74
N ASN A 181 -2.44 -5.36 -18.87
CA ASN A 181 -1.13 -4.84 -19.29
C ASN A 181 -0.65 -3.59 -18.51
N GLY A 182 -1.03 -3.46 -17.23
CA GLY A 182 -0.67 -2.32 -16.38
C GLY A 182 -1.66 -1.15 -16.37
N HIS A 183 -2.71 -1.14 -17.20
CA HIS A 183 -3.84 -0.22 -17.08
C HIS A 183 -5.11 -0.90 -16.54
N SER A 184 -6.12 -0.08 -16.24
CA SER A 184 -7.38 -0.52 -15.63
C SER A 184 -8.56 -0.33 -16.58
N HIS A 185 -9.25 -1.42 -16.91
CA HIS A 185 -10.53 -1.45 -17.62
C HIS A 185 -11.71 -1.34 -16.65
N PHE A 186 -12.87 -0.96 -17.17
CA PHE A 186 -14.14 -1.00 -16.42
C PHE A 186 -15.21 -1.79 -17.15
N ILE A 187 -15.94 -2.65 -16.43
CA ILE A 187 -17.13 -3.33 -16.95
C ILE A 187 -18.30 -3.12 -15.99
N PHE A 188 -19.32 -2.39 -16.46
CA PHE A 188 -20.55 -2.19 -15.69
C PHE A 188 -21.28 -3.51 -15.42
N TYR A 189 -21.87 -3.64 -14.24
CA TYR A 189 -22.71 -4.78 -13.89
C TYR A 189 -23.91 -4.96 -14.83
N LYS A 190 -24.38 -3.89 -15.48
CA LYS A 190 -25.43 -3.95 -16.51
C LYS A 190 -25.01 -4.75 -17.76
N ASP A 191 -23.72 -4.74 -18.09
CA ASP A 191 -23.14 -5.32 -19.30
C ASP A 191 -22.59 -6.74 -19.04
N LEU A 192 -22.36 -7.10 -17.78
CA LEU A 192 -22.20 -8.51 -17.36
C LEU A 192 -23.53 -9.29 -17.39
N LYS A 193 -24.69 -8.64 -17.47
CA LYS A 193 -26.00 -9.34 -17.51
C LYS A 193 -26.12 -10.16 -18.80
N GLU A 194 -26.50 -11.42 -18.63
CA GLU A 194 -26.56 -12.48 -19.67
C GLU A 194 -25.20 -13.04 -20.15
N SER A 195 -24.04 -12.55 -19.69
CA SER A 195 -22.74 -13.15 -20.01
C SER A 195 -22.34 -14.30 -19.07
N LYS A 196 -21.20 -14.97 -19.35
CA LYS A 196 -20.57 -15.95 -18.44
C LYS A 196 -20.25 -15.39 -17.05
N TRP A 197 -20.08 -14.07 -16.95
CA TRP A 197 -19.69 -13.34 -15.73
C TRP A 197 -20.88 -12.80 -14.92
N SER A 198 -22.11 -13.07 -15.34
CA SER A 198 -23.34 -12.56 -14.71
C SER A 198 -23.51 -12.87 -13.22
N TYR A 199 -22.78 -13.86 -12.67
CA TYR A 199 -22.76 -14.17 -11.23
C TYR A 199 -21.97 -13.17 -10.37
N LEU A 200 -21.14 -12.32 -10.98
CA LEU A 200 -20.35 -11.28 -10.29
C LEU A 200 -21.15 -10.01 -9.98
N VAL A 201 -22.38 -9.90 -10.50
CA VAL A 201 -23.28 -8.77 -10.27
C VAL A 201 -23.87 -8.85 -8.84
N PRO A 202 -23.69 -7.83 -7.98
CA PRO A 202 -24.27 -7.79 -6.64
C PRO A 202 -25.80 -7.87 -6.67
N LYS A 203 -26.40 -8.59 -5.70
CA LYS A 203 -27.87 -8.70 -5.57
C LYS A 203 -28.52 -7.33 -5.37
N GLU A 204 -27.90 -6.48 -4.57
CA GLU A 204 -28.36 -5.11 -4.28
C GLU A 204 -28.41 -4.25 -5.56
N TYR A 205 -27.47 -4.43 -6.49
CA TYR A 205 -27.51 -3.77 -7.80
C TYR A 205 -28.68 -4.27 -8.67
N ILE A 206 -29.02 -5.56 -8.60
CA ILE A 206 -30.18 -6.12 -9.32
C ILE A 206 -31.47 -5.49 -8.77
N GLU A 207 -31.62 -5.44 -7.44
CA GLU A 207 -32.82 -4.95 -6.77
C GLU A 207 -33.03 -3.43 -6.91
N ASN A 208 -31.95 -2.63 -6.90
CA ASN A 208 -32.02 -1.16 -7.01
C ASN A 208 -32.16 -0.62 -8.45
N SER A 209 -31.94 -1.45 -9.48
CA SER A 209 -31.80 -1.01 -10.89
C SER A 209 -33.07 -0.50 -11.61
N GLN A 210 -34.07 0.01 -10.88
CA GLN A 210 -35.25 0.72 -11.44
C GLN A 210 -35.28 2.24 -11.16
N SER A 211 -34.30 2.83 -10.47
CA SER A 211 -34.40 4.23 -10.03
C SER A 211 -33.07 5.00 -9.85
N SER A 212 -32.47 5.49 -10.94
CA SER A 212 -31.70 6.76 -10.96
C SER A 212 -31.37 7.20 -12.39
N SER A 213 -30.94 8.46 -12.54
CA SER A 213 -30.39 9.04 -13.77
C SER A 213 -29.19 9.92 -13.41
N HIS A 214 -28.03 9.73 -14.06
CA HIS A 214 -26.79 10.44 -13.71
C HIS A 214 -26.88 11.97 -13.88
N SER A 215 -26.03 12.69 -13.13
CA SER A 215 -25.92 14.15 -13.10
C SER A 215 -24.51 14.62 -13.48
N ASN A 216 -24.41 15.70 -14.26
CA ASN A 216 -23.15 16.17 -14.84
C ASN A 216 -22.15 16.76 -13.82
N ALA A 217 -20.87 16.38 -13.95
CA ALA A 217 -19.74 17.07 -13.32
C ALA A 217 -19.23 18.27 -14.15
N LYS A 218 -18.36 19.11 -13.56
CA LYS A 218 -17.68 20.24 -14.23
C LYS A 218 -16.25 19.90 -14.60
N GLN A 219 -15.75 20.49 -15.69
CA GLN A 219 -14.45 20.17 -16.29
C GLN A 219 -13.29 20.99 -15.71
N ALA A 220 -12.18 20.30 -15.40
CA ALA A 220 -10.83 20.87 -15.35
C ALA A 220 -9.96 20.08 -16.34
N LYS A 221 -9.09 20.75 -17.11
CA LYS A 221 -8.47 20.15 -18.31
C LYS A 221 -7.21 19.35 -17.95
N LEU A 222 -7.30 18.03 -18.05
CA LEU A 222 -6.22 17.06 -17.82
C LEU A 222 -5.84 16.38 -19.15
N SER A 223 -4.70 15.69 -19.19
CA SER A 223 -4.30 14.80 -20.29
C SER A 223 -3.25 13.80 -19.81
N GLN A 224 -3.55 12.51 -19.92
CA GLN A 224 -2.61 11.40 -19.69
C GLN A 224 -2.82 10.34 -20.77
N THR A 225 -1.72 9.82 -21.34
CA THR A 225 -1.74 8.74 -22.33
C THR A 225 -1.67 7.37 -21.66
N PHE A 226 -2.59 6.48 -22.01
CA PHE A 226 -2.54 5.05 -21.65
C PHE A 226 -1.97 4.21 -22.80
N ASP A 227 -1.67 2.93 -22.55
CA ASP A 227 -0.82 2.12 -23.43
C ASP A 227 -1.49 1.73 -24.78
N ASP A 228 -2.81 1.95 -24.90
CA ASP A 228 -3.56 1.87 -26.17
C ASP A 228 -3.56 3.19 -26.98
N GLY A 229 -2.90 4.24 -26.46
CA GLY A 229 -2.86 5.57 -27.03
C GLY A 229 -4.01 6.50 -26.63
N TYR A 230 -4.94 6.06 -25.77
CA TYR A 230 -6.01 6.92 -25.25
C TYR A 230 -5.43 8.09 -24.45
N VAL A 231 -5.83 9.33 -24.77
CA VAL A 231 -5.54 10.51 -23.96
C VAL A 231 -6.76 10.84 -23.10
N PHE A 232 -6.61 10.87 -21.77
CA PHE A 232 -7.69 11.29 -20.86
C PHE A 232 -8.27 12.66 -21.23
N ASP A 233 -9.51 12.69 -21.73
CA ASP A 233 -10.31 13.91 -21.82
C ASP A 233 -11.45 13.84 -20.77
N PRO A 234 -11.59 14.84 -19.89
CA PRO A 234 -12.70 14.93 -18.93
C PRO A 234 -14.11 14.90 -19.56
N LYS A 235 -14.25 15.03 -20.90
CA LYS A 235 -15.52 14.81 -21.63
C LYS A 235 -15.94 13.34 -21.72
N ASP A 236 -14.99 12.41 -21.66
CA ASP A 236 -15.23 10.99 -21.89
C ASP A 236 -15.60 10.25 -20.58
N ILE A 237 -15.60 10.96 -19.45
CA ILE A 237 -16.11 10.48 -18.15
C ILE A 237 -17.60 10.17 -18.28
N VAL A 238 -17.97 8.91 -18.01
CA VAL A 238 -19.36 8.42 -18.01
C VAL A 238 -19.89 8.09 -16.62
N ALA A 239 -19.00 7.81 -15.66
CA ALA A 239 -19.31 7.62 -14.25
C ALA A 239 -18.09 8.00 -13.38
N GLU A 240 -18.31 8.29 -12.10
CA GLU A 240 -17.29 8.71 -11.14
C GLU A 240 -17.64 8.15 -9.76
N ASP A 241 -16.67 7.63 -9.03
CA ASP A 241 -16.81 7.25 -7.62
C ASP A 241 -15.70 7.90 -6.76
N ALA A 242 -15.58 7.52 -5.49
CA ALA A 242 -14.59 8.09 -4.57
C ALA A 242 -13.14 7.93 -5.08
N ASN A 243 -12.84 6.83 -5.78
CA ASN A 243 -11.47 6.41 -6.10
C ASN A 243 -11.04 6.72 -7.53
N GLY A 244 -11.98 6.95 -8.46
CA GLY A 244 -11.66 7.06 -9.88
C GLY A 244 -12.80 7.56 -10.77
N TYR A 245 -12.46 7.75 -12.04
CA TYR A 245 -13.35 8.13 -13.14
C TYR A 245 -13.44 6.97 -14.14
N THR A 246 -14.66 6.49 -14.41
CA THR A 246 -14.91 5.59 -15.54
C THR A 246 -15.02 6.42 -16.81
N VAL A 247 -14.13 6.20 -17.77
CA VAL A 247 -14.06 6.93 -19.04
C VAL A 247 -14.27 6.00 -20.22
N ARG A 248 -14.88 6.52 -21.29
CA ARG A 248 -15.18 5.73 -22.49
C ARG A 248 -14.06 5.85 -23.54
N HIS A 249 -13.39 4.75 -23.84
CA HIS A 249 -12.48 4.64 -24.99
C HIS A 249 -13.01 3.62 -26.02
N GLY A 250 -12.57 3.70 -27.28
CA GLY A 250 -12.82 2.66 -28.30
C GLY A 250 -14.26 2.12 -28.34
N ASP A 251 -14.41 0.80 -28.24
CA ASP A 251 -15.68 0.13 -27.96
C ASP A 251 -15.93 -0.25 -26.48
N HIS A 252 -15.00 0.07 -25.57
CA HIS A 252 -14.96 -0.28 -24.13
C HIS A 252 -14.97 0.92 -23.16
N TYR A 253 -14.44 0.72 -21.94
CA TYR A 253 -14.26 1.72 -20.89
C TYR A 253 -12.96 1.48 -20.11
N HIS A 254 -12.23 2.55 -19.80
CA HIS A 254 -11.11 2.53 -18.84
C HIS A 254 -11.57 3.06 -17.47
N TYR A 255 -10.87 2.69 -16.40
CA TYR A 255 -11.07 3.21 -15.06
C TYR A 255 -9.82 3.96 -14.61
N ILE A 256 -9.92 5.29 -14.54
CA ILE A 256 -8.78 6.17 -14.25
C ILE A 256 -8.83 6.57 -12.78
N TRP A 257 -7.93 6.01 -12.00
CA TRP A 257 -7.81 6.30 -10.57
C TRP A 257 -7.54 7.81 -10.35
N LYS A 258 -8.22 8.42 -9.38
CA LYS A 258 -8.01 9.84 -9.03
C LYS A 258 -6.58 10.11 -8.57
N SER A 259 -5.93 9.10 -8.00
CA SER A 259 -4.51 9.10 -7.63
C SER A 259 -3.54 9.03 -8.83
N SER A 260 -3.97 8.63 -10.04
CA SER A 260 -3.09 8.64 -11.22
C SER A 260 -3.02 10.01 -11.90
N LEU A 261 -4.08 10.84 -11.78
CA LEU A 261 -4.23 12.10 -12.51
C LEU A 261 -3.47 13.26 -11.87
N GLN A 262 -2.25 13.54 -12.37
CA GLN A 262 -1.47 14.71 -11.96
C GLN A 262 -1.82 15.97 -12.76
N TYR A 263 -1.73 17.14 -12.10
CA TYR A 263 -1.93 18.46 -12.70
C TYR A 263 -0.73 18.87 -13.57
N GLY A 264 -0.94 19.04 -14.88
CA GLY A 264 0.10 19.52 -15.79
C GLY A 264 0.25 21.05 -15.78
N GLN A 265 1.43 21.56 -15.43
CA GLN A 265 1.77 22.97 -15.62
C GLN A 265 1.99 23.29 -17.12
N GLY A 266 1.48 24.44 -17.57
CA GLY A 266 1.65 24.94 -18.94
C GLY A 266 2.75 25.99 -19.06
N ASN A 267 3.66 25.83 -20.03
CA ASN A 267 4.78 26.74 -20.28
C ASN A 267 4.35 28.13 -20.79
N THR A 268 4.65 29.18 -20.02
CA THR A 268 5.03 30.51 -20.53
C THR A 268 6.06 31.11 -19.58
N GLY A 269 7.27 31.43 -20.06
CA GLY A 269 8.33 31.99 -19.20
C GLY A 269 9.00 33.22 -19.81
N GLU A 270 9.84 33.89 -19.01
CA GLU A 270 11.02 34.63 -19.48
C GLU A 270 12.04 34.79 -18.33
N THR A 271 13.24 35.31 -18.63
CA THR A 271 14.48 35.02 -17.86
C THR A 271 15.02 36.16 -16.99
N ILE A 272 16.16 35.89 -16.31
CA ILE A 272 17.10 36.76 -15.54
C ILE A 272 16.90 36.71 -14.01
N GLY A 273 17.85 36.25 -13.16
CA GLY A 273 19.10 35.51 -13.38
C GLY A 273 20.39 36.19 -12.87
N LYS A 274 21.05 35.66 -11.81
CA LYS A 274 22.52 35.75 -11.55
C LYS A 274 23.04 34.92 -10.37
N LYS A 275 24.33 34.56 -10.46
CA LYS A 275 25.11 33.61 -9.62
C LYS A 275 25.72 34.19 -8.33
N GLY A 276 26.04 33.29 -7.38
CA GLY A 276 27.26 33.34 -6.54
C GLY A 276 27.05 33.12 -5.03
N GLN A 277 28.03 32.67 -4.23
CA GLN A 277 29.27 31.92 -4.52
C GLN A 277 29.85 31.33 -3.19
N ILE A 278 30.27 30.06 -3.25
CA ILE A 278 30.97 29.20 -2.25
C ILE A 278 31.92 29.90 -1.23
N THR A 279 31.91 29.42 0.04
CA THR A 279 33.12 29.28 0.89
C THR A 279 33.06 28.03 1.80
N VAL A 280 34.22 27.45 2.15
CA VAL A 280 34.43 26.15 2.83
C VAL A 280 35.26 26.33 4.12
N LEU A 281 35.12 25.45 5.12
CA LEU A 281 36.13 25.18 6.16
C LEU A 281 36.08 23.72 6.67
N ASP A 282 37.24 23.09 6.85
CA ASP A 282 37.42 21.66 7.22
C ASP A 282 37.71 21.41 8.71
N ASN A 283 37.59 20.16 9.18
CA ASN A 283 38.69 19.42 9.87
C ASN A 283 38.39 17.93 10.15
N HIS A 284 39.44 17.08 10.17
CA HIS A 284 39.38 15.64 10.47
C HIS A 284 39.76 15.28 11.93
N SER A 285 39.36 14.09 12.43
CA SER A 285 40.31 13.02 12.86
C SER A 285 39.68 11.77 13.52
N LEU A 286 39.83 10.62 12.84
CA LEU A 286 40.06 9.23 13.31
C LEU A 286 39.97 8.86 14.82
N HIS A 287 39.18 7.82 15.14
CA HIS A 287 39.69 6.57 15.76
C HIS A 287 38.64 5.42 15.74
N THR A 288 39.09 4.17 15.93
CA THR A 288 38.31 2.91 15.82
C THR A 288 38.37 2.08 17.15
N PRO A 289 37.86 0.84 17.27
CA PRO A 289 36.60 0.58 17.97
C PRO A 289 36.72 -0.37 19.19
N THR A 290 35.63 -0.61 19.94
CA THR A 290 35.51 -1.75 20.88
C THR A 290 34.06 -2.17 21.08
N THR A 291 33.81 -3.45 21.39
CA THR A 291 32.48 -4.10 21.37
C THR A 291 31.78 -4.19 22.73
N ARG A 292 30.44 -4.08 22.75
CA ARG A 292 29.51 -5.06 23.38
C ARG A 292 28.02 -4.69 23.30
N ASN A 293 27.19 -5.73 23.33
CA ASN A 293 25.73 -5.71 23.21
C ASN A 293 25.02 -4.95 24.35
N ASN A 294 23.95 -4.23 24.01
CA ASN A 294 22.60 -4.41 24.59
C ASN A 294 21.58 -3.51 23.86
N PHE A 295 20.31 -3.91 23.84
CA PHE A 295 19.17 -3.11 23.38
C PHE A 295 18.33 -2.67 24.59
N VAL A 296 17.62 -1.53 24.48
CA VAL A 296 16.66 -0.95 25.48
C VAL A 296 17.30 -0.33 26.74
N PRO A 297 16.88 0.87 27.25
CA PRO A 297 16.12 1.99 26.67
C PRO A 297 16.84 3.37 26.72
N LEU A 298 16.16 4.45 26.33
CA LEU A 298 16.66 5.82 26.10
C LEU A 298 17.27 6.56 27.32
N LYS A 299 18.15 7.53 27.01
CA LYS A 299 18.15 8.87 27.63
C LYS A 299 18.73 9.94 26.70
N SER A 300 18.30 11.19 26.87
CA SER A 300 18.65 12.33 26.00
C SER A 300 19.79 13.21 26.54
N THR A 301 20.53 13.83 25.61
CA THR A 301 21.37 15.03 25.81
C THR A 301 21.26 15.93 24.57
N THR A 302 21.53 17.23 24.73
CA THR A 302 21.05 18.32 23.85
C THR A 302 22.07 18.89 22.86
N GLU A 303 21.55 19.69 21.92
CA GLU A 303 22.25 20.47 20.86
C GLU A 303 22.77 19.64 19.65
N LYS A 304 22.56 20.04 18.39
CA LYS A 304 21.95 21.27 17.83
C LYS A 304 21.40 21.03 16.41
N GLY A 305 20.19 21.54 16.13
CA GLY A 305 19.65 21.86 14.79
C GLY A 305 19.43 20.74 13.77
N HIS A 306 18.16 20.42 13.47
CA HIS A 306 17.61 20.36 12.09
C HIS A 306 16.06 20.20 12.10
N THR A 307 15.46 20.28 10.91
CA THR A 307 14.05 20.58 10.62
C THR A 307 13.15 19.34 10.38
N SER A 308 11.83 19.53 10.50
CA SER A 308 10.75 18.71 9.87
C SER A 308 10.93 17.18 9.76
N THR A 309 10.81 16.53 10.92
CA THR A 309 10.00 15.32 11.19
C THR A 309 9.19 14.65 10.06
N GLN A 310 9.43 13.34 9.94
CA GLN A 310 8.37 12.33 9.81
C GLN A 310 8.49 11.33 10.97
N SER A 311 7.37 10.77 11.46
CA SER A 311 7.38 9.48 12.19
C SER A 311 6.91 8.32 11.30
N ASN A 312 7.56 8.17 10.14
CA ASN A 312 7.78 6.81 9.65
C ASN A 312 8.77 6.15 10.61
N SER A 313 8.72 4.83 10.81
CA SER A 313 9.93 4.11 11.22
C SER A 313 10.99 4.42 10.16
N LYS A 314 12.02 5.21 10.52
CA LYS A 314 12.87 5.89 9.52
C LYS A 314 13.31 4.87 8.47
N LYS A 315 12.99 5.13 7.19
CA LYS A 315 13.51 4.31 6.09
C LYS A 315 15.02 4.49 6.11
N ALA A 316 15.72 3.49 6.63
CA ALA A 316 17.16 3.52 6.80
C ALA A 316 17.78 3.18 5.46
N PHE A 317 18.51 4.12 4.86
CA PHE A 317 19.05 3.94 3.51
C PHE A 317 20.54 3.60 3.53
N PRO A 318 21.00 2.70 2.63
CA PRO A 318 22.41 2.56 2.31
C PRO A 318 22.99 3.91 1.87
N GLY A 319 24.18 4.22 2.38
CA GLY A 319 24.86 5.50 2.14
C GLY A 319 24.42 6.64 3.06
N ILE A 320 23.39 6.48 3.90
CA ILE A 320 22.91 7.53 4.82
C ILE A 320 22.80 7.07 6.27
N ASP A 321 22.12 5.95 6.55
CA ASP A 321 21.91 5.44 7.91
C ASP A 321 22.89 4.31 8.26
N TYR A 322 23.41 3.65 7.24
CA TYR A 322 24.48 2.67 7.30
C TYR A 322 25.26 2.69 5.97
N PRO A 323 26.51 2.22 5.92
CA PRO A 323 27.28 2.20 4.68
C PRO A 323 26.62 1.33 3.61
N THR A 324 26.76 1.73 2.35
CA THR A 324 26.51 0.88 1.16
C THR A 324 27.42 -0.36 1.16
N SER A 325 27.19 -1.27 0.21
CA SER A 325 28.07 -2.41 -0.05
C SER A 325 29.56 -2.04 -0.26
N ASP A 326 29.88 -0.87 -0.85
CA ASP A 326 31.28 -0.39 -0.99
C ASP A 326 31.80 0.43 0.20
N GLY A 327 31.06 0.48 1.29
CA GLY A 327 31.44 1.23 2.48
C GLY A 327 31.25 2.75 2.36
N PHE A 328 30.61 3.24 1.29
CA PHE A 328 30.23 4.64 1.18
C PHE A 328 29.15 4.96 2.23
N LEU A 329 29.41 5.99 3.04
CA LEU A 329 28.46 6.58 3.97
C LEU A 329 28.66 8.09 3.91
N PHE A 330 27.60 8.82 3.55
CA PHE A 330 27.69 10.26 3.33
C PHE A 330 27.93 11.01 4.64
N ASP A 331 29.06 11.73 4.70
CA ASP A 331 29.52 12.52 5.85
C ASP A 331 29.32 14.04 5.64
N GLY A 332 28.56 14.43 4.62
CA GLY A 332 28.37 15.82 4.18
C GLY A 332 29.45 16.35 3.23
N SER A 333 30.53 15.60 2.98
CA SER A 333 31.63 15.98 2.10
C SER A 333 31.55 15.32 0.70
N GLY A 334 32.49 15.64 -0.20
CA GLY A 334 32.62 14.96 -1.49
C GLY A 334 31.56 15.29 -2.55
N VAL A 335 30.62 16.21 -2.31
CA VAL A 335 29.63 16.65 -3.31
C VAL A 335 30.32 17.22 -4.56
N GLN A 336 30.11 16.59 -5.71
CA GLN A 336 30.64 16.99 -7.01
C GLN A 336 29.62 17.76 -7.87
N GLY A 337 28.32 17.59 -7.62
CA GLY A 337 27.25 18.27 -8.36
C GLY A 337 25.86 17.89 -7.86
N GLN A 338 24.84 18.48 -8.49
CA GLN A 338 23.42 18.24 -8.20
C GLN A 338 22.66 18.01 -9.51
N THR A 339 21.66 17.13 -9.48
CA THR A 339 20.79 16.81 -10.63
C THR A 339 19.34 16.69 -10.19
N ALA A 340 18.41 16.51 -11.13
CA ALA A 340 16.99 16.30 -10.84
C ALA A 340 16.67 14.95 -10.15
N LEU A 341 17.60 13.98 -10.10
CA LEU A 341 17.43 12.74 -9.33
C LEU A 341 18.06 12.79 -7.93
N GLY A 342 19.04 13.67 -7.69
CA GLY A 342 19.82 13.63 -6.44
C GLY A 342 21.20 14.30 -6.54
N LEU A 343 21.97 14.12 -5.46
CA LEU A 343 23.35 14.60 -5.35
C LEU A 343 24.32 13.66 -6.06
N LEU A 344 25.35 14.23 -6.71
CA LEU A 344 26.49 13.48 -7.22
C LEU A 344 27.62 13.55 -6.19
N ILE A 345 27.98 12.41 -5.59
CA ILE A 345 28.99 12.34 -4.51
C ILE A 345 30.20 11.55 -4.97
N GLY A 346 31.38 12.16 -4.90
CA GLY A 346 32.65 11.47 -5.18
C GLY A 346 33.05 10.53 -4.06
N HIS A 347 33.19 9.25 -4.34
CA HIS A 347 33.77 8.24 -3.45
C HIS A 347 34.99 7.65 -4.15
N GLY A 348 36.16 7.55 -3.50
CA GLY A 348 37.35 6.94 -4.09
C GLY A 348 37.71 7.42 -5.50
N THR A 349 37.40 6.60 -6.51
CA THR A 349 37.63 6.83 -7.95
C THR A 349 36.35 7.09 -8.76
N HIS A 350 35.18 7.01 -8.14
CA HIS A 350 33.85 6.97 -8.76
C HIS A 350 32.89 8.03 -8.18
N THR A 351 31.66 8.06 -8.70
CA THR A 351 30.64 9.04 -8.33
C THR A 351 29.28 8.38 -8.12
N HIS A 352 28.86 8.28 -6.86
CA HIS A 352 27.53 7.84 -6.43
C HIS A 352 26.45 8.84 -6.86
N LEU A 353 25.25 8.37 -7.18
CA LEU A 353 24.03 9.17 -7.13
C LEU A 353 23.30 8.88 -5.83
N LEU A 354 23.09 9.91 -5.03
CA LEU A 354 22.38 9.85 -3.76
C LEU A 354 21.00 10.52 -3.92
N PRO A 355 19.90 9.75 -3.98
CA PRO A 355 18.55 10.29 -4.24
C PRO A 355 18.13 11.29 -3.16
N TYR A 356 17.44 12.36 -3.54
CA TYR A 356 16.97 13.35 -2.55
C TYR A 356 15.99 12.75 -1.54
N SER A 357 15.17 11.78 -1.97
CA SER A 357 14.28 11.01 -1.10
C SER A 357 15.05 10.24 -0.01
N HIS A 358 16.28 9.79 -0.25
CA HIS A 358 17.11 9.13 0.77
C HIS A 358 17.65 10.11 1.83
N LEU A 359 17.62 11.42 1.56
CA LEU A 359 18.06 12.45 2.51
C LEU A 359 16.97 12.86 3.52
N ILE A 360 15.70 12.51 3.28
CA ILE A 360 14.57 12.88 4.13
C ILE A 360 14.70 12.25 5.53
N GLY A 361 14.51 13.04 6.58
CA GLY A 361 14.71 12.61 7.97
C GLY A 361 16.18 12.30 8.31
N SER A 362 17.14 12.77 7.53
CA SER A 362 18.58 12.67 7.81
C SER A 362 19.19 14.02 8.23
N PRO A 363 20.39 14.02 8.85
CA PRO A 363 21.15 15.27 9.08
C PRO A 363 21.47 16.06 7.79
N TRP A 364 21.28 15.43 6.63
CA TRP A 364 21.66 15.94 5.31
C TRP A 364 20.45 16.41 4.48
N GLU A 365 19.23 16.45 5.03
CA GLU A 365 18.03 16.90 4.30
C GLU A 365 18.20 18.33 3.74
N SER A 366 19.00 19.16 4.40
CA SER A 366 19.39 20.51 3.97
C SER A 366 20.18 20.59 2.66
N TYR A 367 20.66 19.46 2.12
CA TYR A 367 21.32 19.40 0.81
C TYR A 367 20.31 19.20 -0.34
N ILE A 368 19.02 18.94 -0.07
CA ILE A 368 17.97 18.89 -1.08
C ILE A 368 17.61 20.32 -1.53
N PRO A 369 17.72 20.67 -2.83
CA PRO A 369 17.18 21.93 -3.34
C PRO A 369 15.66 21.99 -3.18
N THR A 370 15.11 23.12 -2.72
CA THR A 370 13.68 23.30 -2.41
C THR A 370 12.73 22.78 -3.50
N GLN A 371 13.06 23.06 -4.77
CA GLN A 371 12.34 22.61 -5.97
C GLN A 371 12.22 21.09 -6.16
N TYR A 372 12.93 20.28 -5.37
CA TYR A 372 12.87 18.82 -5.35
C TYR A 372 12.43 18.25 -3.99
N LEU A 373 12.23 19.10 -2.97
CA LEU A 373 11.96 18.68 -1.59
C LEU A 373 10.60 18.00 -1.44
N GLU A 374 9.57 18.49 -2.12
CA GLU A 374 8.24 17.85 -2.12
C GLU A 374 8.26 16.49 -2.82
N THR A 375 8.90 16.39 -4.00
CA THR A 375 9.07 15.14 -4.74
C THR A 375 9.85 14.11 -3.92
N ALA A 376 10.94 14.53 -3.27
CA ALA A 376 11.74 13.71 -2.38
C ALA A 376 10.93 13.18 -1.18
N ARG A 377 10.09 14.02 -0.58
CA ARG A 377 9.15 13.62 0.49
C ARG A 377 8.10 12.65 -0.04
N ALA A 378 7.46 12.92 -1.18
CA ALA A 378 6.47 12.02 -1.78
C ALA A 378 7.06 10.63 -2.10
N GLU A 379 8.27 10.56 -2.66
CA GLU A 379 9.01 9.32 -2.89
C GLU A 379 9.30 8.57 -1.58
N TYR A 380 9.80 9.24 -0.54
CA TYR A 380 10.01 8.63 0.79
C TYR A 380 8.68 8.16 1.41
N HIS A 381 7.59 8.90 1.21
CA HIS A 381 6.20 8.50 1.51
C HIS A 381 5.78 7.15 0.87
N SER A 382 6.19 6.86 -0.38
CA SER A 382 5.63 5.76 -1.18
C SER A 382 5.79 4.34 -0.58
N SER A 383 4.82 3.46 -0.85
CA SER A 383 4.76 2.08 -0.34
C SER A 383 5.40 1.02 -1.26
N THR A 384 5.80 1.40 -2.47
CA THR A 384 6.46 0.50 -3.44
C THR A 384 7.96 0.42 -3.19
N SER A 385 8.47 -0.74 -2.74
CA SER A 385 9.92 -0.99 -2.59
C SER A 385 10.60 -1.36 -3.92
N THR A 386 10.28 -0.63 -4.98
CA THR A 386 10.85 -0.74 -6.33
C THR A 386 11.29 0.65 -6.75
N GLN A 387 12.52 0.78 -7.25
CA GLN A 387 13.05 2.03 -7.79
C GLN A 387 12.05 2.61 -8.81
N VAL A 388 11.55 3.82 -8.56
CA VAL A 388 10.56 4.44 -9.44
C VAL A 388 11.26 4.97 -10.69
N ASP A 389 10.78 4.53 -11.86
CA ASP A 389 11.24 5.06 -13.14
C ASP A 389 10.60 6.41 -13.46
N VAL A 390 10.98 7.41 -12.66
CA VAL A 390 10.81 8.83 -12.98
C VAL A 390 11.47 9.13 -14.31
N GLU A 391 10.67 9.44 -15.33
CA GLU A 391 11.11 10.15 -16.52
C GLU A 391 11.39 11.61 -16.17
N ILE A 392 12.57 12.12 -16.54
CA ILE A 392 12.90 13.54 -16.40
C ILE A 392 12.63 14.24 -17.74
N PRO A 393 11.88 15.36 -17.77
CA PRO A 393 11.77 16.18 -18.97
C PRO A 393 13.13 16.69 -19.43
N LEU A 394 13.49 16.39 -20.68
CA LEU A 394 14.66 17.01 -21.33
C LEU A 394 14.46 18.53 -21.40
N SER A 395 15.33 19.29 -20.74
CA SER A 395 15.36 20.75 -20.87
C SER A 395 15.57 21.16 -22.33
N PRO A 396 14.98 22.29 -22.80
CA PRO A 396 14.93 22.59 -24.23
C PRO A 396 16.33 22.86 -24.82
N GLN A 397 16.77 22.04 -25.77
CA GLN A 397 17.87 22.43 -26.65
C GLN A 397 17.38 23.49 -27.63
N GLU A 398 17.83 24.73 -27.47
CA GLU A 398 17.68 25.75 -28.50
C GLU A 398 18.44 25.36 -29.77
N GLY A 399 17.73 25.27 -30.90
CA GLY A 399 18.35 25.47 -32.22
C GLY A 399 19.02 24.27 -32.90
N GLY A 400 18.55 23.03 -32.69
CA GLY A 400 19.04 21.86 -33.44
C GLY A 400 17.95 20.88 -33.87
N LYS A 401 18.03 20.35 -35.11
CA LYS A 401 17.37 19.07 -35.43
C LYS A 401 18.27 17.94 -34.92
N PRO A 402 17.76 16.91 -34.23
CA PRO A 402 18.58 15.78 -33.79
C PRO A 402 19.29 15.10 -34.95
N ASN A 403 20.56 14.75 -34.75
CA ASN A 403 21.39 14.06 -35.73
C ASN A 403 21.49 12.58 -35.31
N SER A 404 20.86 11.66 -36.04
CA SER A 404 20.52 10.32 -35.51
C SER A 404 21.72 9.52 -34.99
N SER A 405 22.89 9.70 -35.61
CA SER A 405 24.14 9.04 -35.22
C SER A 405 24.55 9.27 -33.77
N VAL A 406 24.17 10.40 -33.15
CA VAL A 406 24.50 10.69 -31.75
C VAL A 406 23.63 9.88 -30.79
N GLU A 407 22.35 9.69 -31.13
CA GLU A 407 21.43 8.87 -30.35
C GLU A 407 21.74 7.38 -30.52
N GLU A 408 22.08 6.96 -31.74
CA GLU A 408 22.58 5.62 -32.05
C GLU A 408 23.87 5.28 -31.26
N GLU A 409 24.81 6.23 -31.15
CA GLU A 409 26.01 6.07 -30.32
C GLU A 409 25.68 6.01 -28.81
N ARG A 410 24.77 6.87 -28.34
CA ARG A 410 24.31 6.90 -26.94
C ARG A 410 23.67 5.58 -26.55
N GLU A 411 22.76 5.05 -27.37
CA GLU A 411 22.08 3.79 -27.14
C GLU A 411 23.02 2.57 -27.23
N ALA A 412 24.03 2.60 -28.10
CA ALA A 412 25.08 1.58 -28.13
C ALA A 412 25.90 1.57 -26.83
N LYS A 413 26.32 2.75 -26.34
CA LYS A 413 27.04 2.89 -25.06
C LYS A 413 26.18 2.48 -23.86
N LYS A 414 24.90 2.83 -23.85
CA LYS A 414 23.93 2.43 -22.82
C LYS A 414 23.76 0.91 -22.76
N SER A 415 23.64 0.27 -23.92
CA SER A 415 23.52 -1.19 -24.03
C SER A 415 24.80 -1.89 -23.54
N TYR A 416 25.97 -1.36 -23.92
CA TYR A 416 27.26 -1.89 -23.49
C TYR A 416 27.47 -1.76 -21.97
N LEU A 417 27.06 -0.63 -21.36
CA LEU A 417 27.11 -0.45 -19.91
C LEU A 417 26.21 -1.47 -19.18
N ALA A 418 24.98 -1.69 -19.68
CA ALA A 418 24.05 -2.68 -19.14
C ALA A 418 24.64 -4.11 -19.15
N GLU A 419 25.24 -4.52 -20.28
CA GLU A 419 25.90 -5.83 -20.42
C GLU A 419 27.09 -6.01 -19.48
N ASN A 420 27.91 -4.97 -19.23
CA ASN A 420 29.08 -5.08 -18.35
C ASN A 420 28.69 -5.06 -16.86
N MET A 421 27.68 -4.26 -16.48
CA MET A 421 27.22 -4.10 -15.09
C MET A 421 26.13 -5.11 -14.70
N HIS A 422 25.76 -6.04 -15.59
CA HIS A 422 24.74 -7.08 -15.37
C HIS A 422 23.34 -6.57 -14.98
N VAL A 423 23.01 -5.33 -15.35
CA VAL A 423 21.70 -4.70 -15.09
C VAL A 423 20.87 -4.61 -16.37
N SER A 424 19.54 -4.57 -16.21
CA SER A 424 18.66 -4.31 -17.36
C SER A 424 18.90 -2.89 -17.91
N LYS A 425 18.88 -2.75 -19.23
CA LYS A 425 19.17 -1.50 -19.93
C LYS A 425 18.14 -0.41 -19.60
N GLU A 426 16.93 -0.82 -19.30
CA GLU A 426 15.77 0.01 -18.97
C GLU A 426 16.05 0.78 -17.67
N LYS A 427 16.67 0.12 -16.67
CA LYS A 427 17.09 0.73 -15.40
C LYS A 427 18.25 1.73 -15.52
N ILE A 428 18.85 1.88 -16.70
CA ILE A 428 19.90 2.88 -16.92
C ILE A 428 19.26 4.19 -17.39
N LYS A 429 19.28 5.22 -16.54
CA LYS A 429 18.78 6.56 -16.87
C LYS A 429 19.89 7.43 -17.47
N VAL A 430 19.51 8.50 -18.16
CA VAL A 430 20.45 9.56 -18.58
C VAL A 430 20.14 10.82 -17.78
N ILE A 431 21.19 11.46 -17.25
CA ILE A 431 21.13 12.75 -16.55
C ILE A 431 22.07 13.73 -17.25
N GLU A 432 21.72 15.01 -17.18
CA GLU A 432 22.67 16.09 -17.49
C GLU A 432 23.45 16.50 -16.24
N THR A 433 24.74 16.81 -16.39
CA THR A 433 25.62 17.27 -15.30
C THR A 433 26.45 18.46 -15.78
N ASP A 434 27.07 19.21 -14.85
CA ASP A 434 28.00 20.31 -15.20
C ASP A 434 29.21 19.85 -16.04
N ALA A 435 29.51 18.55 -16.07
CA ALA A 435 30.55 17.93 -16.90
C ALA A 435 30.03 17.28 -18.19
N GLY A 436 28.75 17.46 -18.52
CA GLY A 436 28.06 16.83 -19.66
C GLY A 436 27.15 15.66 -19.26
N PRO A 437 26.53 14.97 -20.23
CA PRO A 437 25.57 13.91 -19.96
C PRO A 437 26.25 12.66 -19.36
N ALA A 438 25.57 12.05 -18.39
CA ALA A 438 26.00 10.82 -17.73
C ALA A 438 24.89 9.75 -17.75
N PHE A 439 25.30 8.48 -17.73
CA PHE A 439 24.41 7.38 -17.37
C PHE A 439 24.33 7.27 -15.84
N VAL A 440 23.12 7.02 -15.34
CA VAL A 440 22.85 6.55 -13.99
C VAL A 440 22.47 5.09 -14.07
N TYR A 441 23.02 4.23 -13.21
CA TYR A 441 22.65 2.81 -13.15
C TYR A 441 22.67 2.29 -11.72
N PRO A 442 21.75 1.38 -11.35
CA PRO A 442 21.80 0.71 -10.07
C PRO A 442 22.99 -0.25 -10.00
N HIS A 443 23.58 -0.41 -8.82
CA HIS A 443 24.59 -1.41 -8.55
C HIS A 443 24.59 -1.72 -7.05
N GLY A 444 24.63 -3.00 -6.67
CA GLY A 444 24.42 -3.41 -5.28
C GLY A 444 23.13 -2.84 -4.69
N ASP A 445 23.25 -2.08 -3.61
CA ASP A 445 22.15 -1.51 -2.82
C ASP A 445 21.85 -0.02 -3.09
N HIS A 446 22.45 0.59 -4.13
CA HIS A 446 22.31 2.02 -4.46
C HIS A 446 22.53 2.27 -5.98
N SER A 447 23.07 3.42 -6.41
CA SER A 447 23.28 3.74 -7.84
C SER A 447 24.51 4.63 -8.11
N HIS A 448 25.13 4.44 -9.27
CA HIS A 448 26.32 5.16 -9.74
C HIS A 448 26.07 6.03 -10.94
N THR A 449 27.03 6.91 -11.22
CA THR A 449 27.05 7.76 -12.41
C THR A 449 28.35 7.64 -13.20
N ILE A 450 28.25 7.65 -14.54
CA ILE A 450 29.40 7.65 -15.45
C ILE A 450 29.11 8.54 -16.68
N LEU A 451 30.01 9.48 -16.98
CA LEU A 451 29.88 10.36 -18.15
C LEU A 451 29.85 9.54 -19.45
N ILE A 452 28.93 9.87 -20.36
CA ILE A 452 28.73 9.12 -21.62
C ILE A 452 29.95 9.23 -22.55
N GLU A 453 30.77 10.28 -22.40
CA GLU A 453 32.07 10.41 -23.07
C GLU A 453 33.13 9.43 -22.56
N LYS A 454 33.03 8.94 -21.32
CA LYS A 454 33.96 7.96 -20.72
C LYS A 454 33.63 6.50 -21.07
N VAL A 455 32.42 6.22 -21.57
CA VAL A 455 32.02 4.87 -21.99
C VAL A 455 32.50 4.62 -23.42
N GLU A 456 33.61 3.89 -23.57
CA GLU A 456 34.11 3.44 -24.88
C GLU A 456 33.70 1.98 -25.15
N VAL A 457 32.83 1.77 -26.14
CA VAL A 457 32.35 0.42 -26.52
C VAL A 457 33.52 -0.47 -26.95
N GLY A 458 33.72 -1.58 -26.24
CA GLY A 458 34.82 -2.53 -26.47
C GLY A 458 36.07 -2.30 -25.62
N LYS A 459 36.09 -1.30 -24.73
CA LYS A 459 37.05 -1.21 -23.61
C LYS A 459 36.37 -1.64 -22.30
N PRO A 460 37.07 -2.30 -21.37
CA PRO A 460 36.53 -2.59 -20.04
C PRO A 460 36.04 -1.30 -19.38
N ILE A 461 34.83 -1.34 -18.85
CA ILE A 461 34.32 -0.32 -17.93
C ILE A 461 34.80 -0.73 -16.54
N GLU A 462 35.46 0.17 -15.83
CA GLU A 462 35.85 -0.06 -14.44
C GLU A 462 34.59 -0.05 -13.58
N ASP A 463 34.35 -1.14 -12.83
CA ASP A 463 33.31 -1.18 -11.81
C ASP A 463 33.59 -0.07 -10.78
N PRO A 464 32.64 0.85 -10.52
CA PRO A 464 32.86 1.98 -9.64
C PRO A 464 33.41 1.56 -8.28
N HIS A 465 32.92 0.45 -7.71
CA HIS A 465 33.35 -0.03 -6.40
C HIS A 465 34.73 -0.70 -6.38
N GLY A 466 35.28 -1.02 -7.56
CA GLY A 466 35.90 -2.34 -7.71
C GLY A 466 34.82 -3.40 -7.53
N ASP A 467 35.12 -4.51 -6.88
CA ASP A 467 34.06 -5.37 -6.31
C ASP A 467 33.77 -4.76 -4.90
N PRO A 468 32.52 -4.47 -4.48
CA PRO A 468 32.28 -3.88 -3.16
C PRO A 468 32.80 -4.81 -2.05
N HIS A 469 32.62 -6.10 -2.28
CA HIS A 469 33.18 -7.20 -1.52
C HIS A 469 34.57 -7.62 -2.03
N ALA A 470 35.31 -6.77 -2.77
CA ALA A 470 36.71 -7.03 -3.18
C ALA A 470 37.62 -7.24 -1.97
N HIS A 471 37.31 -6.54 -0.87
CA HIS A 471 37.99 -6.69 0.40
C HIS A 471 37.61 -7.99 1.13
N ASP A 472 36.40 -8.49 0.89
CA ASP A 472 35.85 -9.77 1.37
C ASP A 472 36.14 -10.97 0.46
N LYS A 473 36.66 -10.73 -0.75
CA LYS A 473 36.79 -11.70 -1.85
C LYS A 473 37.50 -13.00 -1.46
N ILE A 474 38.41 -12.92 -0.48
CA ILE A 474 39.10 -14.07 0.11
C ILE A 474 38.13 -14.87 1.00
N GLY A 475 37.43 -14.22 1.93
CA GLY A 475 36.37 -14.82 2.73
C GLY A 475 35.22 -15.37 1.90
N MET A 476 34.76 -14.65 0.87
CA MET A 476 33.77 -15.15 -0.10
C MET A 476 34.26 -16.42 -0.80
N ALA A 477 35.51 -16.45 -1.27
CA ALA A 477 36.10 -17.65 -1.87
C ALA A 477 36.21 -18.81 -0.87
N THR A 478 36.35 -18.53 0.43
CA THR A 478 36.27 -19.54 1.49
C THR A 478 34.82 -20.01 1.73
N LEU A 479 33.81 -19.14 1.66
CA LEU A 479 32.39 -19.56 1.65
C LEU A 479 32.07 -20.43 0.42
N LYS A 480 32.56 -20.09 -0.77
CA LYS A 480 32.39 -20.93 -1.98
C LYS A 480 33.05 -22.31 -1.83
N GLN A 481 34.19 -22.40 -1.13
CA GLN A 481 34.81 -23.69 -0.78
C GLN A 481 33.99 -24.50 0.24
N LEU A 482 33.21 -23.84 1.10
CA LEU A 482 32.24 -24.49 2.00
C LEU A 482 30.95 -24.93 1.30
N GLY A 483 30.74 -24.52 0.04
CA GLY A 483 29.60 -24.91 -0.80
C GLY A 483 28.48 -23.87 -0.91
N PHE A 484 28.67 -22.66 -0.38
CA PHE A 484 27.71 -21.57 -0.54
C PHE A 484 27.71 -21.00 -1.99
N ASP A 485 26.53 -20.64 -2.48
CA ASP A 485 26.33 -19.89 -3.73
C ASP A 485 26.39 -18.37 -3.51
N ASP A 486 26.39 -17.59 -4.59
CA ASP A 486 26.60 -16.13 -4.53
C ASP A 486 25.49 -15.37 -3.79
N GLU A 487 24.21 -15.72 -3.97
CA GLU A 487 23.10 -15.01 -3.30
C GLU A 487 23.13 -15.23 -1.78
N ILE A 488 23.39 -16.46 -1.31
CA ILE A 488 23.52 -16.73 0.13
C ILE A 488 24.81 -16.15 0.71
N ILE A 489 25.85 -15.92 -0.09
CA ILE A 489 27.05 -15.18 0.34
C ILE A 489 26.72 -13.71 0.59
N GLU A 490 25.99 -13.05 -0.32
CA GLU A 490 25.47 -11.69 -0.10
C GLU A 490 24.63 -11.60 1.17
N ASP A 491 23.71 -12.55 1.40
CA ASP A 491 22.86 -12.59 2.59
C ASP A 491 23.67 -12.82 3.90
N ILE A 492 24.79 -13.56 3.83
CA ILE A 492 25.72 -13.78 4.95
C ILE A 492 26.58 -12.55 5.23
N LEU A 493 26.96 -11.77 4.22
CA LEU A 493 27.76 -10.55 4.38
C LEU A 493 26.99 -9.46 5.16
N HIS A 494 25.66 -9.45 5.04
CA HIS A 494 24.76 -8.56 5.79
C HIS A 494 24.22 -9.18 7.11
N ALA A 495 24.68 -10.37 7.50
CA ALA A 495 24.20 -11.07 8.69
C ALA A 495 24.77 -10.49 10.00
N THR A 496 24.00 -10.51 11.10
CA THR A 496 24.54 -10.11 12.41
C THR A 496 25.19 -11.29 13.12
N ALA A 497 26.47 -11.15 13.45
CA ALA A 497 27.32 -12.14 14.11
C ALA A 497 28.03 -11.55 15.36
N ASP A 498 28.81 -12.35 16.09
CA ASP A 498 29.57 -11.83 17.27
C ASP A 498 30.78 -10.96 16.89
N THR A 499 31.24 -11.05 15.64
CA THR A 499 32.22 -10.14 15.01
C THR A 499 31.80 -9.88 13.56
N PRO A 500 32.26 -8.80 12.92
CA PRO A 500 32.11 -8.60 11.47
C PRO A 500 32.59 -9.79 10.65
N PHE A 501 32.17 -9.85 9.38
CA PHE A 501 32.58 -10.89 8.44
C PHE A 501 34.11 -11.00 8.34
N PRO A 502 34.70 -12.21 8.34
CA PRO A 502 36.15 -12.38 8.27
C PRO A 502 36.64 -12.30 6.82
N SER A 503 36.60 -11.08 6.26
CA SER A 503 36.90 -10.70 4.86
C SER A 503 38.14 -11.36 4.24
N ASN A 504 39.18 -11.59 5.04
CA ASN A 504 40.49 -12.09 4.63
C ASN A 504 40.79 -13.54 5.08
N GLU A 505 39.79 -14.28 5.59
CA GLU A 505 40.00 -15.63 6.10
C GLU A 505 40.03 -16.69 4.98
N THR A 506 41.06 -17.54 5.04
CA THR A 506 41.33 -18.63 4.08
C THR A 506 41.12 -20.01 4.68
N ASP A 507 41.07 -20.10 6.01
CA ASP A 507 40.86 -21.34 6.75
C ASP A 507 39.36 -21.64 6.83
N SER A 508 38.94 -22.67 6.10
CA SER A 508 37.55 -23.15 6.06
C SER A 508 37.00 -23.48 7.45
N GLU A 509 37.82 -23.97 8.39
CA GLU A 509 37.33 -24.30 9.74
C GLU A 509 37.18 -23.05 10.61
N LYS A 510 38.05 -22.03 10.44
CA LYS A 510 37.82 -20.72 11.08
C LYS A 510 36.58 -20.03 10.54
N MET A 511 36.31 -20.15 9.23
CA MET A 511 35.05 -19.67 8.63
C MET A 511 33.84 -20.44 9.20
N ARG A 512 33.92 -21.77 9.38
CA ARG A 512 32.86 -22.55 10.06
C ARG A 512 32.64 -22.09 11.51
N GLU A 513 33.70 -21.77 12.27
CA GLU A 513 33.51 -21.24 13.63
C GLU A 513 32.88 -19.84 13.63
N TRP A 514 33.20 -18.96 12.66
CA TRP A 514 32.53 -17.67 12.54
C TRP A 514 31.05 -17.79 12.14
N LEU A 515 30.72 -18.68 11.19
CA LEU A 515 29.32 -18.95 10.77
C LEU A 515 28.44 -19.40 11.95
N LYS A 516 29.00 -20.15 12.91
CA LYS A 516 28.31 -20.48 14.17
C LYS A 516 28.03 -19.27 15.07
N THR A 517 28.58 -18.08 14.81
CA THR A 517 28.26 -16.88 15.59
C THR A 517 27.13 -16.03 15.00
N VAL A 518 26.67 -16.35 13.78
CA VAL A 518 25.52 -15.70 13.13
C VAL A 518 24.24 -15.90 13.93
N LYS A 519 23.49 -14.81 14.13
CA LYS A 519 22.28 -14.70 14.96
C LYS A 519 21.09 -14.09 14.21
N TYR A 520 21.34 -13.14 13.33
CA TYR A 520 20.34 -12.61 12.40
C TYR A 520 20.76 -12.97 10.98
N LEU A 521 19.83 -13.53 10.21
CA LEU A 521 20.00 -13.84 8.79
C LEU A 521 18.69 -13.54 8.06
N ASN A 522 18.75 -12.85 6.93
CA ASN A 522 17.59 -12.67 6.04
C ASN A 522 17.95 -13.24 4.67
N ILE A 523 17.14 -14.20 4.21
CA ILE A 523 17.25 -14.87 2.91
C ILE A 523 15.92 -14.77 2.14
N GLY A 524 15.05 -13.83 2.52
CA GLY A 524 13.84 -13.49 1.77
C GLY A 524 14.16 -12.91 0.39
N GLN A 525 13.16 -12.78 -0.48
CA GLN A 525 13.24 -12.30 -1.88
C GLN A 525 14.11 -13.17 -2.82
N ARG A 526 15.05 -13.96 -2.31
CA ARG A 526 15.80 -14.97 -3.08
C ARG A 526 14.87 -16.06 -3.59
N LYS A 527 15.25 -16.70 -4.70
CA LYS A 527 14.59 -17.93 -5.15
C LYS A 527 14.97 -19.11 -4.25
N ASP A 528 14.02 -20.01 -3.95
CA ASP A 528 14.28 -21.30 -3.29
C ASP A 528 15.14 -21.21 -2.00
N PRO A 529 14.97 -20.21 -1.11
CA PRO A 529 16.01 -19.83 -0.14
C PRO A 529 16.33 -20.94 0.87
N LEU A 530 15.31 -21.66 1.33
CA LEU A 530 15.44 -22.78 2.26
C LEU A 530 16.09 -24.04 1.65
N LYS A 531 16.33 -24.06 0.33
CA LYS A 531 16.96 -25.18 -0.39
C LYS A 531 18.48 -24.94 -0.63
N ARG A 532 19.02 -23.80 -0.21
CA ARG A 532 20.45 -23.43 -0.38
C ARG A 532 21.37 -24.20 0.57
N ALA A 533 22.61 -24.40 0.13
CA ALA A 533 23.62 -25.15 0.88
C ALA A 533 24.24 -24.32 2.02
N GLY A 534 24.75 -25.01 3.05
CA GLY A 534 25.52 -24.39 4.13
C GLY A 534 24.70 -23.69 5.22
N LEU A 535 23.36 -23.64 5.11
CA LEU A 535 22.47 -23.15 6.17
C LEU A 535 22.66 -23.90 7.50
N ASP A 536 23.07 -25.17 7.43
CA ASP A 536 23.40 -26.04 8.57
C ASP A 536 24.66 -25.59 9.33
N LEU A 537 25.51 -24.78 8.70
CA LEU A 537 26.73 -24.21 9.29
C LEU A 537 26.45 -22.97 10.16
N MET A 538 25.21 -22.46 10.15
CA MET A 538 24.73 -21.34 10.98
C MET A 538 23.70 -21.80 12.04
N PRO A 539 23.99 -22.80 12.90
CA PRO A 539 23.01 -23.43 13.79
C PRO A 539 22.51 -22.53 14.95
N ASN A 540 23.06 -21.31 15.07
CA ASN A 540 22.80 -20.39 16.17
C ASN A 540 21.93 -19.18 15.78
N VAL A 541 21.39 -19.14 14.56
CA VAL A 541 20.41 -18.14 14.13
C VAL A 541 19.24 -18.07 15.12
N GLU A 542 19.00 -16.86 15.64
CA GLU A 542 17.91 -16.53 16.55
C GLU A 542 16.79 -15.74 15.86
N VAL A 543 17.08 -15.07 14.74
CA VAL A 543 16.12 -14.34 13.90
C VAL A 543 16.35 -14.70 12.43
N LEU A 544 15.32 -15.22 11.76
CA LEU A 544 15.37 -15.61 10.35
C LEU A 544 14.28 -14.90 9.54
N GLY A 545 14.68 -14.17 8.50
CA GLY A 545 13.78 -13.67 7.45
C GLY A 545 13.77 -14.60 6.23
N ILE A 546 12.58 -14.96 5.75
CA ILE A 546 12.36 -15.77 4.53
C ILE A 546 11.21 -15.23 3.64
N GLY A 547 10.81 -13.98 3.85
CA GLY A 547 9.63 -13.38 3.21
C GLY A 547 9.77 -13.06 1.71
N PHE A 548 8.66 -12.70 1.08
CA PHE A 548 8.51 -12.22 -0.30
C PHE A 548 8.99 -13.22 -1.37
N THR A 549 8.86 -14.52 -1.09
CA THR A 549 9.24 -15.60 -2.01
C THR A 549 8.45 -16.87 -1.66
N PRO A 550 7.85 -17.60 -2.63
CA PRO A 550 7.06 -18.79 -2.35
C PRO A 550 7.86 -19.92 -1.69
N ILE A 551 7.33 -20.51 -0.63
CA ILE A 551 7.99 -21.60 0.13
C ILE A 551 7.20 -22.91 0.03
N ASP A 552 7.67 -23.84 -0.81
CA ASP A 552 7.06 -25.19 -0.94
C ASP A 552 7.28 -26.09 0.28
N ASP A 553 8.46 -26.00 0.91
CA ASP A 553 8.85 -26.84 2.04
C ASP A 553 9.51 -26.00 3.14
N VAL A 554 8.80 -25.86 4.25
CA VAL A 554 9.23 -25.16 5.47
C VAL A 554 10.17 -25.99 6.36
N LYS A 555 10.31 -27.30 6.12
CA LYS A 555 11.11 -28.20 6.98
C LYS A 555 12.57 -27.75 7.20
N PRO A 556 13.29 -27.11 6.25
CA PRO A 556 14.66 -26.65 6.50
C PRO A 556 14.77 -25.58 7.60
N ILE A 557 13.69 -24.85 7.94
CA ILE A 557 13.67 -23.93 9.09
C ILE A 557 13.99 -24.69 10.40
N LEU A 558 13.59 -25.95 10.48
CA LEU A 558 13.75 -26.79 11.68
C LEU A 558 15.21 -27.08 12.05
N GLN A 559 16.20 -26.73 11.22
CA GLN A 559 17.62 -26.84 11.59
C GLN A 559 18.05 -25.76 12.61
N PHE A 560 17.38 -24.59 12.63
CA PHE A 560 17.75 -23.46 13.49
C PHE A 560 17.24 -23.64 14.92
N LYS A 561 17.91 -24.51 15.69
CA LYS A 561 17.49 -24.92 17.05
C LYS A 561 17.58 -23.82 18.14
N LYS A 562 17.88 -22.56 17.75
CA LYS A 562 17.83 -21.37 18.61
C LYS A 562 16.86 -20.29 18.13
N LEU A 563 16.07 -20.56 17.09
CA LEU A 563 15.19 -19.58 16.46
C LEU A 563 14.17 -19.03 17.46
N LYS A 564 14.19 -17.72 17.66
CA LYS A 564 13.27 -16.94 18.50
C LYS A 564 12.30 -16.12 17.65
N GLN A 565 12.71 -15.63 16.49
CA GLN A 565 11.84 -14.91 15.57
C GLN A 565 11.94 -15.46 14.14
N LEU A 566 10.79 -15.54 13.48
CA LEU A 566 10.66 -16.07 12.13
C LEU A 566 9.74 -15.15 11.32
N TRP A 567 10.27 -14.52 10.26
CA TRP A 567 9.54 -13.54 9.47
C TRP A 567 9.22 -14.11 8.07
N MET A 568 7.94 -14.36 7.80
CA MET A 568 7.44 -15.14 6.65
C MET A 568 6.41 -14.38 5.79
N THR A 569 6.51 -13.05 5.77
CA THR A 569 5.61 -12.18 5.01
C THR A 569 5.56 -12.60 3.54
N SER A 570 4.37 -12.82 2.98
CA SER A 570 4.19 -13.21 1.56
C SER A 570 5.06 -14.41 1.13
N THR A 571 4.88 -15.55 1.81
CA THR A 571 5.54 -16.84 1.47
C THR A 571 4.58 -17.90 0.93
N GLY A 572 3.25 -17.66 1.03
CA GLY A 572 2.22 -18.60 0.61
C GLY A 572 2.04 -19.81 1.53
N VAL A 573 2.75 -19.86 2.67
CA VAL A 573 2.67 -20.96 3.65
C VAL A 573 1.34 -20.91 4.40
N LYS A 574 0.62 -22.04 4.41
CA LYS A 574 -0.72 -22.17 5.03
C LYS A 574 -0.81 -23.25 6.13
N ASP A 575 0.26 -24.00 6.34
CA ASP A 575 0.37 -24.96 7.44
C ASP A 575 1.48 -24.52 8.41
N TYR A 576 1.07 -24.17 9.64
CA TYR A 576 1.94 -23.70 10.71
C TYR A 576 2.21 -24.77 11.78
N GLN A 577 1.83 -26.03 11.56
CA GLN A 577 2.07 -27.11 12.52
C GLN A 577 3.56 -27.36 12.80
N PHE A 578 4.46 -27.01 11.86
CA PHE A 578 5.91 -27.14 12.03
C PHE A 578 6.48 -26.27 13.17
N LEU A 579 5.79 -25.18 13.57
CA LEU A 579 6.21 -24.31 14.67
C LEU A 579 6.29 -25.05 16.01
N LYS A 580 5.61 -26.19 16.16
CA LYS A 580 5.68 -27.08 17.35
C LYS A 580 7.07 -27.67 17.57
N GLU A 581 7.87 -27.77 16.52
CA GLU A 581 9.26 -28.22 16.59
C GLU A 581 10.25 -27.07 16.87
N ILE A 582 9.74 -25.84 17.06
CA ILE A 582 10.49 -24.61 17.38
C ILE A 582 10.01 -24.03 18.74
N PRO A 583 10.16 -24.75 19.87
CA PRO A 583 9.64 -24.33 21.19
C PRO A 583 10.34 -23.08 21.77
N THR A 584 11.37 -22.57 21.11
CA THR A 584 12.09 -21.32 21.41
C THR A 584 11.47 -20.08 20.79
N LEU A 585 10.44 -20.22 19.96
CA LEU A 585 9.84 -19.11 19.22
C LEU A 585 9.09 -18.13 20.15
N GLU A 586 9.52 -16.87 20.10
CA GLU A 586 8.94 -15.73 20.83
C GLU A 586 8.32 -14.68 19.88
N GLY A 587 8.60 -14.74 18.57
CA GLY A 587 8.05 -13.82 17.59
C GLY A 587 7.79 -14.46 16.23
N ILE A 588 6.70 -14.05 15.55
CA ILE A 588 6.38 -14.52 14.20
C ILE A 588 5.75 -13.42 13.36
N ASP A 589 6.11 -13.37 12.07
CA ASP A 589 5.40 -12.59 11.05
C ASP A 589 4.79 -13.52 9.99
N LEU A 590 3.47 -13.43 9.85
CA LEU A 590 2.62 -14.19 8.94
C LEU A 590 1.85 -13.28 7.96
N SER A 591 2.27 -12.03 7.82
CA SER A 591 1.62 -11.03 6.96
C SER A 591 1.49 -11.50 5.50
N GLN A 592 0.41 -11.14 4.81
CA GLN A 592 0.20 -11.43 3.38
C GLN A 592 0.29 -12.92 2.98
N ASN A 593 -0.11 -13.86 3.86
CA ASN A 593 -0.14 -15.30 3.54
C ASN A 593 -1.56 -15.83 3.23
N GLY A 594 -2.59 -14.99 3.31
CA GLY A 594 -3.99 -15.40 3.17
C GLY A 594 -4.49 -16.14 4.41
N VAL A 595 -4.03 -15.72 5.58
CA VAL A 595 -4.48 -16.23 6.89
C VAL A 595 -5.85 -15.62 7.22
N SER A 596 -6.71 -16.39 7.87
CA SER A 596 -8.03 -15.94 8.35
C SER A 596 -8.41 -16.59 9.68
N ASP A 597 -8.02 -17.84 9.90
CA ASP A 597 -8.07 -18.52 11.21
C ASP A 597 -6.69 -18.46 11.90
N LEU A 598 -6.66 -17.85 13.09
CA LEU A 598 -5.47 -17.77 13.95
C LEU A 598 -5.42 -18.89 15.01
N GLY A 599 -6.36 -19.83 15.04
CA GLY A 599 -6.55 -20.82 16.12
C GLY A 599 -5.33 -21.69 16.43
N PHE A 600 -4.45 -21.91 15.45
CA PHE A 600 -3.16 -22.60 15.64
C PHE A 600 -2.24 -21.89 16.67
N LEU A 601 -2.45 -20.60 16.95
CA LEU A 601 -1.71 -19.86 17.97
C LEU A 601 -1.98 -20.34 19.41
N GLU A 602 -3.01 -21.17 19.68
CA GLU A 602 -3.21 -21.74 21.03
C GLU A 602 -2.00 -22.57 21.51
N GLU A 603 -1.28 -23.18 20.58
CA GLU A 603 -0.15 -24.05 20.87
C GLU A 603 1.17 -23.28 21.08
N PHE A 604 1.17 -21.95 20.92
CA PHE A 604 2.35 -21.08 21.01
C PHE A 604 2.21 -19.95 22.06
N PRO A 605 1.84 -20.25 23.33
CA PRO A 605 1.54 -19.23 24.36
C PRO A 605 2.73 -18.38 24.81
N ASN A 606 3.95 -18.70 24.36
CA ASN A 606 5.18 -17.94 24.64
C ASN A 606 5.40 -16.76 23.69
N LEU A 607 4.59 -16.61 22.64
CA LEU A 607 4.73 -15.52 21.66
C LEU A 607 4.55 -14.15 22.32
N LYS A 608 5.57 -13.31 22.15
CA LYS A 608 5.65 -11.90 22.52
C LYS A 608 5.38 -10.97 21.34
N VAL A 609 5.71 -11.41 20.13
CA VAL A 609 5.49 -10.64 18.89
C VAL A 609 4.63 -11.46 17.92
N VAL A 610 3.53 -10.88 17.46
CA VAL A 610 2.72 -11.43 16.37
C VAL A 610 2.47 -10.32 15.35
N SER A 611 2.87 -10.56 14.11
CA SER A 611 2.51 -9.74 12.95
C SER A 611 1.73 -10.60 11.97
N ALA A 612 0.58 -10.12 11.49
CA ALA A 612 -0.26 -10.79 10.50
C ALA A 612 -1.01 -9.78 9.61
N ALA A 613 -0.33 -8.72 9.20
CA ALA A 613 -0.88 -7.65 8.37
C ALA A 613 -1.29 -8.13 6.96
N GLY A 614 -2.25 -7.47 6.33
CA GLY A 614 -2.66 -7.76 4.95
C GLY A 614 -3.21 -9.17 4.79
N ASN A 615 -4.18 -9.54 5.61
CA ASN A 615 -4.78 -10.87 5.68
C ASN A 615 -6.33 -10.74 5.79
N ASP A 616 -7.03 -11.88 5.88
CA ASP A 616 -8.49 -11.94 5.94
C ASP A 616 -9.01 -12.19 7.38
N ILE A 617 -8.27 -11.75 8.41
CA ILE A 617 -8.57 -12.06 9.82
C ILE A 617 -9.73 -11.19 10.33
N GLU A 618 -10.72 -11.83 10.94
CA GLU A 618 -11.88 -11.18 11.59
C GLU A 618 -11.97 -11.58 13.08
N ASP A 619 -11.85 -12.88 13.39
CA ASP A 619 -11.85 -13.39 14.76
C ASP A 619 -10.42 -13.43 15.36
N ILE A 620 -10.20 -12.63 16.40
CA ILE A 620 -8.94 -12.58 17.17
C ILE A 620 -9.08 -13.17 18.59
N THR A 621 -10.15 -13.91 18.88
CA THR A 621 -10.45 -14.53 20.19
C THR A 621 -9.27 -15.31 20.76
N ILE A 622 -8.47 -15.95 19.90
CA ILE A 622 -7.32 -16.73 20.32
C ILE A 622 -6.21 -15.90 20.97
N LEU A 623 -6.05 -14.63 20.61
CA LEU A 623 -5.01 -13.76 21.18
C LEU A 623 -5.16 -13.58 22.70
N ALA A 624 -6.38 -13.74 23.24
CA ALA A 624 -6.63 -13.79 24.68
C ALA A 624 -5.84 -14.89 25.43
N LYS A 625 -5.32 -15.91 24.74
CA LYS A 625 -4.44 -16.96 25.31
C LYS A 625 -2.98 -16.51 25.41
N LEU A 626 -2.52 -15.62 24.53
CA LEU A 626 -1.12 -15.18 24.41
C LEU A 626 -0.77 -14.16 25.50
N LYS A 627 -0.78 -14.56 26.78
CA LYS A 627 -0.55 -13.66 27.92
C LYS A 627 0.86 -13.06 27.97
N ALA A 628 1.79 -13.54 27.14
CA ALA A 628 3.14 -13.00 26.93
C ALA A 628 3.22 -11.90 25.84
N LEU A 629 2.13 -11.61 25.11
CA LEU A 629 2.15 -10.72 23.95
C LEU A 629 2.52 -9.27 24.33
N GLU A 630 3.63 -8.80 23.78
CA GLU A 630 4.25 -7.47 23.98
C GLU A 630 4.11 -6.57 22.75
N SER A 631 3.99 -7.13 21.54
CA SER A 631 3.78 -6.39 20.29
C SER A 631 2.81 -7.13 19.37
N LEU A 632 1.86 -6.40 18.79
CA LEU A 632 0.85 -6.93 17.88
C LEU A 632 0.70 -6.03 16.65
N ASN A 633 0.74 -6.63 15.45
CA ASN A 633 0.31 -5.98 14.20
C ASN A 633 -0.76 -6.85 13.53
N LEU A 634 -1.93 -6.24 13.27
CA LEU A 634 -3.02 -6.79 12.46
C LEU A 634 -3.52 -5.76 11.42
N ASP A 635 -2.66 -4.89 10.91
CA ASP A 635 -3.04 -3.87 9.92
C ASP A 635 -3.65 -4.53 8.67
N HIS A 636 -4.55 -3.85 7.96
CA HIS A 636 -5.15 -4.36 6.72
C HIS A 636 -5.82 -5.73 6.90
N ASN A 637 -6.80 -5.78 7.80
CA ASN A 637 -7.60 -6.97 8.13
C ASN A 637 -9.09 -6.55 8.30
N LYS A 638 -9.92 -7.40 8.93
CA LYS A 638 -11.38 -7.19 9.08
C LYS A 638 -11.81 -7.15 10.55
N VAL A 639 -10.87 -6.94 11.47
CA VAL A 639 -11.09 -7.00 12.93
C VAL A 639 -12.11 -5.94 13.35
N THR A 640 -13.06 -6.35 14.18
CA THR A 640 -14.12 -5.50 14.76
C THR A 640 -14.08 -5.50 16.29
N ASP A 641 -14.02 -6.68 16.92
CA ASP A 641 -13.96 -6.82 18.38
C ASP A 641 -12.52 -6.90 18.90
N LEU A 642 -12.15 -5.94 19.75
CA LEU A 642 -10.87 -5.92 20.46
C LEU A 642 -10.94 -6.59 21.85
N SER A 643 -12.10 -7.06 22.32
CA SER A 643 -12.27 -7.68 23.65
C SER A 643 -11.25 -8.79 23.99
N PRO A 644 -10.75 -9.62 23.06
CA PRO A 644 -9.72 -10.62 23.35
C PRO A 644 -8.40 -10.01 23.85
N LEU A 645 -8.13 -8.75 23.48
CA LEU A 645 -6.93 -8.03 23.91
C LEU A 645 -7.03 -7.54 25.36
N ALA A 646 -8.21 -7.46 25.99
CA ALA A 646 -8.43 -6.76 27.26
C ALA A 646 -7.49 -7.20 28.40
N ASP A 647 -7.30 -8.51 28.58
CA ASP A 647 -6.42 -9.09 29.61
C ASP A 647 -4.91 -9.05 29.26
N LEU A 648 -4.54 -8.69 28.04
CA LEU A 648 -3.15 -8.71 27.58
C LEU A 648 -2.38 -7.52 28.17
N SER A 649 -1.87 -7.74 29.38
CA SER A 649 -1.21 -6.72 30.21
C SER A 649 0.23 -6.41 29.82
N GLN A 650 0.81 -7.18 28.89
CA GLN A 650 2.21 -7.03 28.47
C GLN A 650 2.40 -6.14 27.23
N LEU A 651 1.32 -5.83 26.49
CA LEU A 651 1.34 -5.04 25.26
C LEU A 651 2.05 -3.68 25.45
N THR A 652 3.01 -3.42 24.57
CA THR A 652 3.82 -2.19 24.47
C THR A 652 3.56 -1.43 23.17
N ALA A 653 3.35 -2.14 22.06
CA ALA A 653 2.96 -1.59 20.77
C ALA A 653 1.79 -2.40 20.17
N VAL A 654 0.82 -1.68 19.58
CA VAL A 654 -0.34 -2.26 18.89
C VAL A 654 -0.59 -1.50 17.59
N SER A 655 -0.65 -2.24 16.48
CA SER A 655 -0.97 -1.72 15.14
C SER A 655 -2.22 -2.42 14.62
N LEU A 656 -3.24 -1.63 14.27
CA LEU A 656 -4.56 -2.06 13.84
C LEU A 656 -5.09 -1.16 12.69
N ASP A 657 -4.20 -0.57 11.90
CA ASP A 657 -4.55 0.33 10.80
C ASP A 657 -5.39 -0.41 9.75
N ASN A 658 -6.35 0.27 9.10
CA ASN A 658 -7.20 -0.30 8.05
C ASN A 658 -7.93 -1.58 8.50
N ASN A 659 -8.85 -1.40 9.45
CA ASN A 659 -9.71 -2.44 10.03
C ASN A 659 -11.15 -1.90 10.17
N ARG A 660 -11.98 -2.51 11.03
CA ARG A 660 -13.41 -2.16 11.22
C ARG A 660 -13.73 -1.87 12.69
N ILE A 661 -12.76 -1.30 13.42
CA ILE A 661 -12.83 -1.08 14.85
C ILE A 661 -13.70 0.14 15.16
N THR A 662 -14.56 -0.01 16.16
CA THR A 662 -15.43 1.07 16.69
C THR A 662 -15.10 1.42 18.15
N ASP A 663 -14.64 0.44 18.94
CA ASP A 663 -14.48 0.52 20.40
C ASP A 663 -13.04 0.21 20.84
N LEU A 664 -12.47 1.07 21.71
CA LEU A 664 -11.10 0.96 22.24
C LEU A 664 -11.04 0.53 23.71
N SER A 665 -12.15 0.10 24.32
CA SER A 665 -12.23 -0.24 25.75
C SER A 665 -11.23 -1.31 26.19
N ALA A 666 -10.98 -2.30 25.32
CA ALA A 666 -9.99 -3.36 25.54
C ALA A 666 -8.52 -2.87 25.57
N LEU A 667 -8.24 -1.67 25.07
CA LEU A 667 -6.93 -1.02 25.12
C LEU A 667 -6.81 0.03 26.24
N GLN A 668 -7.88 0.31 27.01
CA GLN A 668 -7.80 1.24 28.13
C GLN A 668 -6.95 0.68 29.28
N ASN A 669 -6.31 1.59 30.03
CA ASN A 669 -5.53 1.33 31.25
C ASN A 669 -4.33 0.37 31.06
N LYS A 670 -3.87 0.17 29.82
CA LYS A 670 -2.70 -0.65 29.48
C LYS A 670 -1.39 -0.01 29.98
N LYS A 671 -0.94 -0.44 31.16
CA LYS A 671 0.23 0.13 31.86
C LYS A 671 1.57 0.04 31.12
N LYS A 672 1.66 -0.72 30.03
CA LYS A 672 2.86 -0.87 29.20
C LYS A 672 2.73 -0.28 27.79
N LEU A 673 1.52 0.07 27.33
CA LEU A 673 1.28 0.47 25.94
C LEU A 673 1.80 1.89 25.71
N THR A 674 2.90 2.01 24.95
CA THR A 674 3.51 3.30 24.60
C THR A 674 3.22 3.72 23.17
N ARG A 675 2.88 2.79 22.25
CA ARG A 675 2.61 3.11 20.84
C ARG A 675 1.32 2.46 20.35
N LEU A 676 0.49 3.23 19.66
CA LEU A 676 -0.80 2.78 19.13
C LEU A 676 -1.07 3.37 17.74
N TYR A 677 -1.29 2.50 16.75
CA TYR A 677 -1.65 2.88 15.39
C TYR A 677 -3.03 2.28 15.08
N ILE A 678 -4.01 3.15 14.79
CA ILE A 678 -5.44 2.84 14.59
C ILE A 678 -6.06 3.69 13.45
N SER A 679 -5.28 4.02 12.42
CA SER A 679 -5.72 4.76 11.23
C SER A 679 -6.72 3.96 10.39
N LEU A 680 -7.42 4.61 9.46
CA LEU A 680 -8.32 3.99 8.49
C LEU A 680 -9.40 3.10 9.17
N ASN A 681 -9.89 3.53 10.34
CA ASN A 681 -11.01 2.91 11.05
C ASN A 681 -12.17 3.93 11.11
N PRO A 682 -12.94 4.12 10.02
CA PRO A 682 -13.81 5.29 9.83
C PRO A 682 -15.07 5.35 10.71
N GLN A 683 -15.25 4.39 11.63
CA GLN A 683 -16.33 4.36 12.63
C GLN A 683 -15.80 4.36 14.09
N LEU A 684 -14.51 4.63 14.28
CA LEU A 684 -13.84 4.64 15.58
C LEU A 684 -14.42 5.70 16.53
N ASP A 685 -14.61 5.34 17.80
CA ASP A 685 -14.79 6.30 18.91
C ASP A 685 -13.52 6.37 19.78
N ILE A 686 -12.65 7.33 19.43
CA ILE A 686 -11.42 7.61 20.17
C ILE A 686 -11.66 8.34 21.51
N SER A 687 -12.86 8.90 21.75
CA SER A 687 -13.16 9.69 22.95
C SER A 687 -13.04 8.88 24.25
N THR A 688 -13.16 7.56 24.13
CA THR A 688 -13.02 6.60 25.23
C THR A 688 -11.57 6.17 25.51
N LEU A 689 -10.60 6.59 24.69
CA LEU A 689 -9.21 6.17 24.86
C LEU A 689 -8.63 6.73 26.17
N LYS A 690 -8.04 5.85 26.97
CA LYS A 690 -7.37 6.21 28.23
C LYS A 690 -6.20 5.27 28.50
N THR A 691 -4.99 5.74 28.25
CA THR A 691 -3.76 4.96 28.42
C THR A 691 -2.68 5.87 28.99
N GLU A 692 -2.42 5.70 30.29
CA GLU A 692 -1.58 6.60 31.10
C GLU A 692 -0.15 6.74 30.53
N ASN A 693 0.39 5.71 29.88
CA ASN A 693 1.77 5.66 29.38
C ASN A 693 1.87 5.66 27.84
N LEU A 694 0.82 6.05 27.12
CA LEU A 694 0.87 6.18 25.66
C LEU A 694 1.74 7.39 25.27
N GLU A 695 2.76 7.17 24.44
CA GLU A 695 3.78 8.14 24.02
C GLU A 695 3.60 8.57 22.56
N GLU A 696 3.10 7.68 21.70
CA GLU A 696 2.84 7.89 20.27
C GLU A 696 1.45 7.35 19.87
N LEU A 697 0.68 8.12 19.12
CA LEU A 697 -0.64 7.76 18.61
C LEU A 697 -0.87 8.26 17.18
N THR A 698 -1.24 7.35 16.28
CA THR A 698 -1.73 7.68 14.92
C THR A 698 -3.16 7.17 14.74
N ALA A 699 -4.07 8.04 14.33
CA ALA A 699 -5.47 7.70 14.02
C ALA A 699 -5.99 8.52 12.82
N ASN A 700 -5.25 8.48 11.71
CA ASN A 700 -5.62 9.19 10.47
C ASN A 700 -6.88 8.55 9.87
N GLU A 701 -7.78 9.34 9.27
CA GLU A 701 -8.99 8.83 8.59
C GLU A 701 -9.96 8.02 9.49
N SER A 702 -9.81 8.15 10.81
CA SER A 702 -10.59 7.41 11.81
C SER A 702 -11.69 8.24 12.48
N ASN A 703 -12.27 9.20 11.75
CA ASN A 703 -13.50 9.93 12.11
C ASN A 703 -13.42 10.72 13.46
N VAL A 704 -12.22 11.11 13.88
CA VAL A 704 -11.96 11.94 15.08
C VAL A 704 -12.53 13.35 14.89
N LYS A 705 -13.10 13.94 15.95
CA LYS A 705 -13.86 15.21 15.90
C LYS A 705 -13.37 16.29 16.85
N ASP A 706 -12.70 15.89 17.92
CA ASP A 706 -12.23 16.76 18.99
C ASP A 706 -10.98 16.15 19.64
N LEU A 707 -10.27 16.97 20.41
CA LEU A 707 -9.03 16.60 21.09
C LEU A 707 -9.23 16.39 22.60
N GLN A 708 -10.47 16.32 23.09
CA GLN A 708 -10.79 16.23 24.52
C GLN A 708 -10.37 14.90 25.16
N PHE A 709 -10.07 13.88 24.35
CA PHE A 709 -9.52 12.61 24.84
C PHE A 709 -8.07 12.75 25.35
N VAL A 710 -7.28 13.70 24.83
CA VAL A 710 -5.82 13.78 25.04
C VAL A 710 -5.42 13.91 26.52
N LYS A 711 -6.26 14.55 27.34
CA LYS A 711 -6.08 14.63 28.82
C LYS A 711 -6.16 13.29 29.56
N ASN A 712 -6.70 12.24 28.92
CA ASN A 712 -6.65 10.86 29.41
C ASN A 712 -5.36 10.12 29.01
N ASN A 713 -4.50 10.75 28.21
CA ASN A 713 -3.24 10.23 27.66
C ASN A 713 -2.05 11.18 27.95
N PRO A 714 -1.80 11.56 29.22
CA PRO A 714 -0.90 12.65 29.61
C PRO A 714 0.61 12.37 29.44
N ASN A 715 0.98 11.32 28.71
CA ASN A 715 2.35 11.03 28.29
C ASN A 715 2.54 11.08 26.77
N LEU A 716 1.51 11.42 25.98
CA LEU A 716 1.64 11.56 24.53
C LEU A 716 2.67 12.64 24.22
N THR A 717 3.65 12.29 23.38
CA THR A 717 4.69 13.18 22.85
C THR A 717 4.55 13.41 21.35
N SER A 718 3.91 12.47 20.64
CA SER A 718 3.57 12.59 19.22
C SER A 718 2.13 12.16 18.97
N LEU A 719 1.35 13.01 18.29
CA LEU A 719 -0.06 12.75 17.96
C LEU A 719 -0.34 13.11 16.49
N THR A 720 -0.82 12.13 15.72
CA THR A 720 -1.07 12.24 14.28
C THR A 720 -2.52 11.86 13.97
N LEU A 721 -3.30 12.80 13.47
CA LEU A 721 -4.76 12.72 13.29
C LEU A 721 -5.19 13.30 11.94
N LYS A 722 -4.44 13.00 10.86
CA LYS A 722 -4.72 13.52 9.52
C LYS A 722 -6.09 13.11 8.98
N ASN A 723 -6.64 13.89 8.04
CA ASN A 723 -7.82 13.52 7.24
C ASN A 723 -9.04 13.15 8.12
N ASN A 724 -9.32 13.96 9.15
CA ASN A 724 -10.34 13.72 10.16
C ASN A 724 -11.45 14.80 10.09
N LYS A 725 -12.16 15.05 11.20
CA LYS A 725 -13.31 15.96 11.29
C LYS A 725 -13.16 16.94 12.47
N ILE A 726 -11.91 17.24 12.83
CA ILE A 726 -11.55 18.16 13.93
C ILE A 726 -11.84 19.60 13.47
N THR A 727 -12.60 20.36 14.26
CA THR A 727 -12.98 21.75 13.93
C THR A 727 -12.25 22.82 14.75
N GLU A 728 -11.59 22.42 15.83
CA GLU A 728 -10.95 23.28 16.81
C GLU A 728 -9.84 22.51 17.54
N LEU A 729 -8.83 23.20 18.06
CA LEU A 729 -7.68 22.59 18.74
C LEU A 729 -7.90 22.37 20.25
N GLN A 730 -9.09 22.71 20.77
CA GLN A 730 -9.39 22.70 22.21
C GLN A 730 -9.27 21.30 22.85
N GLY A 731 -8.44 21.20 23.89
CA GLY A 731 -8.16 19.97 24.65
C GLY A 731 -6.67 19.61 24.72
N ILE A 732 -5.81 20.26 23.92
CA ILE A 732 -4.36 20.03 23.88
C ILE A 732 -3.58 20.80 24.96
N GLU A 733 -4.17 21.86 25.51
CA GLU A 733 -3.69 22.61 26.67
C GLU A 733 -3.59 21.75 27.93
N GLU A 734 -4.35 20.65 28.01
CA GLU A 734 -4.34 19.68 29.11
C GLU A 734 -3.15 18.68 29.02
N ASN A 735 -2.25 18.82 28.03
CA ASN A 735 -1.11 17.93 27.85
C ASN A 735 0.24 18.66 27.88
N GLU A 736 0.95 18.55 29.00
CA GLU A 736 2.26 19.16 29.26
C GLU A 736 3.45 18.49 28.52
N LYS A 737 3.20 17.49 27.65
CA LYS A 737 4.25 16.64 27.05
C LYS A 737 4.15 16.45 25.54
N LEU A 738 3.06 16.87 24.91
CA LEU A 738 2.88 16.75 23.47
C LEU A 738 3.91 17.65 22.76
N VAL A 739 4.80 17.07 21.95
CA VAL A 739 5.90 17.79 21.25
C VAL A 739 5.58 18.01 19.78
N ASN A 740 5.04 16.99 19.11
CA ASN A 740 4.59 17.08 17.71
C ASN A 740 3.07 16.80 17.65
N LEU A 741 2.32 17.70 17.04
CA LEU A 741 0.91 17.55 16.73
C LEU A 741 0.69 17.71 15.23
N ASP A 742 0.09 16.71 14.60
CA ASP A 742 -0.25 16.72 13.18
C ASP A 742 -1.74 16.44 12.99
N VAL A 743 -2.45 17.43 12.45
CA VAL A 743 -3.91 17.48 12.23
C VAL A 743 -4.21 17.98 10.82
N GLU A 744 -3.36 17.65 9.86
CA GLU A 744 -3.53 17.96 8.43
C GLU A 744 -4.87 17.42 7.88
N GLY A 745 -5.48 18.05 6.89
CA GLY A 745 -6.71 17.55 6.26
C GLY A 745 -7.92 17.55 7.21
N ASN A 746 -8.15 18.66 7.92
CA ASN A 746 -9.23 18.79 8.91
C ASN A 746 -10.09 20.05 8.63
N GLN A 747 -10.86 20.51 9.62
CA GLN A 747 -11.83 21.61 9.49
C GLN A 747 -11.56 22.73 10.50
N ILE A 748 -10.31 22.86 10.95
CA ILE A 748 -9.84 23.80 11.98
C ILE A 748 -9.85 25.23 11.42
N LYS A 749 -10.39 26.17 12.18
CA LYS A 749 -10.68 27.57 11.74
C LYS A 749 -9.92 28.66 12.50
N THR A 750 -9.32 28.31 13.63
CA THR A 750 -8.52 29.21 14.47
C THR A 750 -7.41 28.39 15.14
N LEU A 751 -6.31 29.05 15.49
CA LEU A 751 -5.28 28.46 16.37
C LEU A 751 -5.59 28.75 17.86
N GLU A 752 -6.52 29.65 18.15
CA GLU A 752 -6.91 30.04 19.51
C GLU A 752 -7.41 28.86 20.34
N ILE A 753 -7.03 28.86 21.63
CA ILE A 753 -7.46 27.89 22.64
C ILE A 753 -7.74 28.60 23.97
N GLU A 754 -8.65 28.07 24.81
CA GLU A 754 -9.00 28.69 26.11
C GLU A 754 -7.80 28.85 27.07
N GLY A 755 -6.78 27.99 26.92
CA GLY A 755 -5.61 27.92 27.79
C GLY A 755 -4.33 28.47 27.15
N LYS A 756 -3.20 27.81 27.45
CA LYS A 756 -1.93 27.94 26.73
C LYS A 756 -1.32 26.54 26.59
N GLN A 757 -0.62 26.30 25.49
CA GLN A 757 0.04 25.03 25.22
C GLN A 757 1.55 25.21 25.46
N GLU A 758 2.11 24.48 26.43
CA GLU A 758 3.47 24.75 26.95
C GLU A 758 4.57 23.83 26.37
N SER A 759 4.23 22.87 25.48
CA SER A 759 5.14 21.77 25.09
C SER A 759 5.25 21.48 23.58
N VAL A 760 4.25 21.86 22.78
CA VAL A 760 4.21 21.59 21.33
C VAL A 760 5.26 22.45 20.64
N VAL A 761 6.27 21.77 20.11
CA VAL A 761 7.37 22.36 19.32
C VAL A 761 7.00 22.40 17.84
N ARG A 762 6.22 21.42 17.36
CA ARG A 762 5.79 21.31 15.96
C ARG A 762 4.28 21.14 15.84
N LEU A 763 3.66 21.99 15.02
CA LEU A 763 2.24 21.94 14.70
C LEU A 763 2.06 21.87 13.18
N ASN A 764 1.45 20.80 12.69
CA ASN A 764 0.97 20.70 11.31
C ASN A 764 -0.55 20.81 11.27
N VAL A 765 -1.02 21.90 10.69
CA VAL A 765 -2.42 22.30 10.46
C VAL A 765 -2.64 22.62 8.97
N ALA A 766 -1.86 22.01 8.07
CA ALA A 766 -2.07 22.15 6.63
C ALA A 766 -3.42 21.55 6.17
N ASP A 767 -3.92 21.95 5.02
CA ASP A 767 -5.22 21.49 4.46
C ASP A 767 -6.37 21.61 5.50
N ASN A 768 -6.64 22.86 5.88
CA ASN A 768 -7.62 23.24 6.92
C ASN A 768 -8.31 24.56 6.52
N GLN A 769 -9.02 25.20 7.46
CA GLN A 769 -9.90 26.35 7.21
C GLN A 769 -9.47 27.61 8.00
N LEU A 770 -8.18 27.73 8.32
CA LEU A 770 -7.60 28.91 8.99
C LEU A 770 -7.66 30.14 8.07
N LYS A 771 -8.06 31.30 8.61
CA LYS A 771 -8.13 32.58 7.86
C LYS A 771 -7.02 33.58 8.19
N ASN A 772 -6.34 33.36 9.30
CA ASN A 772 -5.20 34.11 9.80
C ASN A 772 -4.43 33.20 10.78
N LEU A 773 -3.43 33.75 11.46
CA LEU A 773 -2.62 33.04 12.45
C LEU A 773 -2.84 33.56 13.88
N GLU A 774 -3.97 34.22 14.16
CA GLU A 774 -4.30 34.60 15.54
C GLU A 774 -4.50 33.36 16.41
N GLY A 775 -4.10 33.46 17.68
CA GLY A 775 -3.97 32.31 18.58
C GLY A 775 -2.61 31.60 18.50
N VAL A 776 -1.74 31.86 17.51
CA VAL A 776 -0.39 31.25 17.43
C VAL A 776 0.48 31.52 18.68
N ASN A 777 0.23 32.62 19.38
CA ASN A 777 0.89 32.96 20.64
C ASN A 777 0.39 32.16 21.85
N ASP A 778 -0.58 31.28 21.68
CA ASP A 778 -1.04 30.39 22.74
C ASP A 778 -0.07 29.23 22.99
N TYR A 779 0.76 28.92 21.99
CA TYR A 779 1.73 27.83 21.98
C TYR A 779 3.12 28.37 22.36
N LYS A 780 3.57 28.10 23.59
CA LYS A 780 4.78 28.71 24.18
C LYS A 780 6.09 28.06 23.75
N ALA A 781 6.04 26.81 23.30
CA ALA A 781 7.19 26.05 22.84
C ALA A 781 7.29 25.96 21.30
N LEU A 782 6.35 26.56 20.55
CA LEU A 782 6.19 26.32 19.12
C LEU A 782 7.32 26.97 18.31
N GLU A 783 8.11 26.12 17.65
CA GLU A 783 9.23 26.51 16.78
C GLU A 783 8.96 26.25 15.30
N ASP A 784 8.06 25.31 14.97
CA ASP A 784 7.81 24.79 13.61
C ASP A 784 6.29 24.75 13.34
N LEU A 785 5.79 25.52 12.37
CA LEU A 785 4.37 25.57 12.00
C LEU A 785 4.17 25.34 10.51
N ASN A 786 3.43 24.29 10.15
CA ASN A 786 2.89 24.12 8.80
C ASN A 786 1.39 24.50 8.79
N ALA A 787 1.06 25.56 8.07
CA ALA A 787 -0.30 26.06 7.83
C ALA A 787 -0.53 26.30 6.31
N SER A 788 0.15 25.53 5.46
CA SER A 788 -0.08 25.52 4.00
C SER A 788 -1.51 25.06 3.65
N LYS A 789 -1.98 25.34 2.42
CA LYS A 789 -3.29 24.88 1.92
C LYS A 789 -4.45 25.27 2.84
N ASN A 790 -4.47 26.52 3.30
CA ASN A 790 -5.50 27.06 4.18
C ASN A 790 -6.18 28.28 3.51
N ASP A 791 -7.14 28.86 4.22
CA ASP A 791 -7.95 29.99 3.76
C ASP A 791 -7.28 31.36 4.11
N ILE A 792 -5.97 31.39 4.43
CA ILE A 792 -5.31 32.54 5.11
C ILE A 792 -5.29 33.78 4.21
N GLU A 793 -5.93 34.84 4.69
CA GLU A 793 -6.11 36.12 4.00
C GLU A 793 -5.10 37.20 4.46
N THR A 794 -4.36 36.97 5.55
CA THR A 794 -3.27 37.85 6.04
C THR A 794 -2.35 37.13 7.05
N LEU A 795 -1.08 37.53 7.09
CA LEU A 795 -0.09 37.18 8.12
C LEU A 795 -0.03 38.19 9.27
N ALA A 796 -0.77 39.30 9.18
CA ALA A 796 -0.84 40.28 10.26
C ALA A 796 -1.55 39.69 11.49
N ILE A 797 -0.84 39.65 12.62
CA ILE A 797 -1.34 39.23 13.94
C ILE A 797 -1.09 40.32 15.00
N THR A 798 -1.99 40.40 15.97
CA THR A 798 -2.08 41.50 16.96
C THR A 798 -0.84 41.61 17.86
N GLU A 799 -0.23 40.48 18.23
CA GLU A 799 1.04 40.44 18.96
C GLU A 799 2.09 39.64 18.16
N PRO A 800 3.26 40.20 17.81
CA PRO A 800 4.28 39.47 17.07
C PRO A 800 4.82 38.24 17.82
N ASN A 801 4.80 37.07 17.17
CA ASN A 801 5.33 35.82 17.68
C ASN A 801 6.87 35.82 17.67
N LYS A 802 7.48 35.18 18.68
CA LYS A 802 8.94 35.22 18.93
C LYS A 802 9.55 33.84 19.19
N THR A 803 8.82 32.77 18.88
CA THR A 803 9.23 31.37 19.11
C THR A 803 9.36 30.60 17.80
N LEU A 804 8.50 30.89 16.82
CA LEU A 804 8.55 30.28 15.49
C LEU A 804 9.86 30.61 14.77
N LYS A 805 10.52 29.55 14.31
CA LYS A 805 11.74 29.55 13.50
C LYS A 805 11.46 29.10 12.07
N THR A 806 10.50 28.20 11.90
CA THR A 806 10.01 27.75 10.60
C THR A 806 8.51 27.91 10.48
N ILE A 807 8.07 28.46 9.34
CA ILE A 807 6.66 28.67 9.02
C ILE A 807 6.37 28.34 7.55
N ASP A 808 5.45 27.43 7.30
CA ASP A 808 4.90 27.17 5.96
C ASP A 808 3.49 27.74 5.86
N VAL A 809 3.29 28.68 4.94
CA VAL A 809 2.01 29.30 4.59
C VAL A 809 1.84 29.33 3.07
N SER A 810 2.42 28.35 2.37
CA SER A 810 2.21 28.13 0.93
C SER A 810 0.75 27.78 0.60
N GLU A 811 0.35 27.94 -0.66
CA GLU A 811 -1.00 27.60 -1.17
C GLU A 811 -2.16 28.23 -0.35
N ASN A 812 -1.98 29.46 0.12
CA ASN A 812 -2.96 30.26 0.85
C ASN A 812 -3.46 31.45 0.01
N HIS A 813 -4.19 32.40 0.62
CA HIS A 813 -4.76 33.58 -0.03
C HIS A 813 -4.05 34.91 0.34
N ILE A 814 -2.79 34.86 0.79
CA ILE A 814 -2.08 36.01 1.36
C ILE A 814 -1.73 37.06 0.28
N PRO A 815 -2.05 38.35 0.48
CA PRO A 815 -1.73 39.43 -0.46
C PRO A 815 -0.25 39.52 -0.82
N LYS A 816 0.04 39.82 -2.09
CA LYS A 816 1.42 39.99 -2.59
C LYS A 816 2.18 41.09 -1.84
N GLU A 817 1.45 42.10 -1.38
CA GLU A 817 1.92 43.22 -0.57
C GLU A 817 2.69 42.73 0.67
N GLU A 818 2.14 41.75 1.39
CA GLU A 818 2.72 41.15 2.60
C GLU A 818 3.89 40.20 2.29
N LEU A 819 3.80 39.49 1.15
CA LEU A 819 4.80 38.53 0.68
C LEU A 819 6.03 39.16 0.02
N ASN A 820 6.03 40.48 -0.22
CA ASN A 820 7.18 41.18 -0.80
C ASN A 820 8.43 41.05 0.09
N LEU A 821 9.55 40.61 -0.51
CA LEU A 821 10.81 40.42 0.20
C LEU A 821 11.46 41.77 0.56
N ASN A 822 11.96 41.87 1.79
CA ASN A 822 12.76 42.99 2.28
C ASN A 822 14.25 42.87 1.86
N ASP A 823 15.10 43.82 2.30
CA ASP A 823 16.55 43.83 2.02
C ASP A 823 17.31 42.57 2.51
N GLN A 824 16.75 41.83 3.47
CA GLN A 824 17.29 40.57 4.01
C GLN A 824 16.75 39.34 3.25
N LYS A 825 15.92 39.53 2.21
CA LYS A 825 15.16 38.51 1.47
C LYS A 825 14.08 37.78 2.29
N ILE A 826 13.60 38.37 3.39
CA ILE A 826 12.50 37.82 4.19
C ILE A 826 11.20 38.53 3.78
N PRO A 827 10.06 37.83 3.63
CA PRO A 827 8.76 38.47 3.38
C PRO A 827 8.42 39.51 4.44
N SER A 828 7.92 40.67 4.03
CA SER A 828 7.83 41.85 4.90
C SER A 828 6.91 41.63 6.12
N ALA A 829 5.77 40.97 5.93
CA ALA A 829 4.87 40.65 7.05
C ALA A 829 5.46 39.58 8.01
N ILE A 830 6.24 38.64 7.49
CA ILE A 830 6.96 37.66 8.34
C ILE A 830 8.03 38.38 9.17
N ALA A 831 8.77 39.33 8.59
CA ALA A 831 9.77 40.10 9.32
C ALA A 831 9.19 41.02 10.42
N GLU A 832 7.94 41.47 10.26
CA GLU A 832 7.23 42.31 11.25
C GLU A 832 6.53 41.48 12.35
N HIS A 833 5.78 40.45 11.96
CA HIS A 833 4.92 39.69 12.89
C HIS A 833 5.56 38.39 13.40
N PHE A 834 6.58 37.87 12.74
CA PHE A 834 7.28 36.62 13.10
C PHE A 834 8.82 36.78 13.10
N PRO A 835 9.40 37.78 13.81
CA PRO A 835 10.82 38.16 13.73
C PRO A 835 11.86 37.11 14.20
N ALA A 836 11.44 35.89 14.55
CA ALA A 836 12.31 34.75 14.85
C ALA A 836 12.40 33.72 13.72
N VAL A 837 11.63 33.91 12.62
CA VAL A 837 11.59 32.97 11.48
C VAL A 837 12.86 33.07 10.64
N GLU A 838 13.51 31.92 10.44
CA GLU A 838 14.75 31.74 9.66
C GLU A 838 14.53 30.86 8.40
N GLY A 839 13.40 30.14 8.30
CA GLY A 839 13.07 29.31 7.14
C GLY A 839 11.56 29.04 6.99
N GLY A 840 11.15 28.40 5.89
CA GLY A 840 9.73 28.19 5.60
C GLY A 840 9.39 28.15 4.11
N SER A 841 8.09 28.19 3.80
CA SER A 841 7.58 28.38 2.44
C SER A 841 6.41 29.37 2.41
N ILE A 842 6.31 30.11 1.31
CA ILE A 842 5.23 31.06 1.01
C ILE A 842 4.69 30.88 -0.42
N GLU A 843 5.11 29.82 -1.12
CA GLU A 843 4.89 29.66 -2.55
C GLU A 843 3.41 29.40 -2.89
N ASN A 844 3.05 29.55 -4.17
CA ASN A 844 1.70 29.25 -4.70
C ASN A 844 0.52 30.00 -4.06
N ASN A 845 0.77 31.06 -3.28
CA ASN A 845 -0.28 31.92 -2.73
C ASN A 845 -1.10 32.62 -3.83
N GLN A 846 -2.43 32.61 -3.69
CA GLN A 846 -3.40 33.18 -4.64
C GLN A 846 -4.29 34.21 -3.93
N PRO A 847 -3.91 35.50 -3.90
CA PRO A 847 -4.74 36.55 -3.31
C PRO A 847 -6.16 36.56 -3.90
N LYS A 848 -7.18 36.61 -3.04
CA LYS A 848 -8.57 36.77 -3.48
C LYS A 848 -8.70 38.12 -4.21
N GLU A 849 -9.22 38.11 -5.44
CA GLU A 849 -9.43 39.37 -6.18
C GLU A 849 -10.40 40.28 -5.40
N VAL A 850 -9.93 41.49 -5.07
CA VAL A 850 -10.78 42.49 -4.42
C VAL A 850 -11.86 42.94 -5.42
N ASP A 851 -13.13 42.66 -5.11
CA ASP A 851 -14.29 43.08 -5.91
C ASP A 851 -14.24 44.59 -6.20
N LYS A 852 -13.98 44.93 -7.46
CA LYS A 852 -13.70 46.31 -7.89
C LYS A 852 -14.92 47.24 -7.81
N GLU A 853 -16.12 46.69 -7.67
CA GLU A 853 -17.37 47.47 -7.55
C GLU A 853 -17.46 48.26 -6.23
N ALA A 854 -16.67 47.92 -5.20
CA ALA A 854 -16.69 48.59 -3.90
C ALA A 854 -15.89 49.92 -3.83
N LYS A 855 -15.29 50.40 -4.94
CA LYS A 855 -14.40 51.59 -4.96
C LYS A 855 -14.84 52.75 -5.87
N GLU A 856 -16.07 52.75 -6.38
CA GLU A 856 -16.65 53.91 -7.11
C GLU A 856 -17.67 54.72 -6.28
N SER A 857 -17.58 54.69 -4.94
CA SER A 857 -18.55 55.36 -4.05
C SER A 857 -17.95 56.09 -2.83
N GLU A 858 -16.82 56.80 -3.01
CA GLU A 858 -16.33 57.87 -2.12
C GLU A 858 -16.01 59.15 -2.92
#